data_AF-A0A1C6RCN9-F1
#
_entry.id   AF-A0A1C6RCN9-F1
#
_cell.length_a   1.000
_cell.length_b   1.000
_cell.length_c   1.000
_cell.angle_alpha   90.00
_cell.angle_beta   90.00
_cell.angle_gamma   90.00
#
_symmetry.space_group_name_H-M   'P 1'
#
loop_
_entity.id
_entity.type
_entity.pdbx_description
1 polymer ?
#
loop_
_entity_poly.entity_id
_entity_poly.type
_entity_poly.pdbx_seq_one_letter_code
_entity_poly.pdbx_strand_id
1 'polypeptide(L)'
;MTGSVTEVPAGASTSFDPVLEHLIAPQAQRLVDQLDAVAGLGGEERTAILNSATRAWRNSVRPKVTRALVLDVHAARISGRLTGPDPRSRWEHWLELTATDGFWSTMDGRFPTLRRRVDTLLVNSRHAVVRFAHRFAVDRSHLQPAAVLPAGDPTLLDVEFGSGDTHRGGQTVALARCAAGTVVYKPRSLRVDAALAGLVARLLPDEPPATRIRVPTVLVRDDHGWAAHVAHRYCTTDEELRAFYRGLGHWTAVMRMLGGSDLHAENLIAAGPVPVIVDCETLFTPQLPLLPSGYGLATDRAARTLNSSVLGTGLLPGRGVALAWRGLDPSGAGGLRGEQPTVSLPVLVDEGTDQVRVALADVGAPEAANQPSPEPVLARFWGDVRTAFDELTDRLRELDRHGRLDPLLTDFVGCQVRFVRRNTETYAELARMLWHPASLHDEPAARATVTDLLIRHGRHAAEAPAEPEVVATEVDDLLVGDIPMFTTAADRTLISETLGRWRDADPELDRQVLSSSLISAYLNEAPPAPPGPPLIPRRTRPEDLDRRRRTLAAEVVRTLRDTAVRAEDGTATWIAPVITAGSGWAVQPLTADMYLGTVGIAVLLAAYQHETTAGRADPVDGVAELLDAVLATVRAAEDQVEADRATGIPIRPEPSGGYVGLGSRIWGWLLLRRLGRGDAGLRAGNRHGTGRGGTDRHGTGRGGTATDEALRRARALAALVPAAVRADEAYDLLRGSAGAIVPLLRLTETDGDPRWAETATAIGGHLRATARPAGGDPDAVWWPGPFGTDALGGLSHGATGIGWALSHLRDCADLAAAAFRYEESLYDPRLPGWLDMRKPERPSDAAAWCHGSVGIGIVAADRWRRACDPVAATHWAGVLRRAAAAAWPAGMGANHTLCHGELGTWELLRTARGAGLAPADPELAALDARVLTGMEQFGAVAGPNRDAFRPGLLLGLGGIGYQLLRMHPRSPLPSVLLPDPGPPDPIR
;
A
#
# COMPACT_ATOMS: atom_id res chain seq x y z
N MET A 1 -11.64 5.44 -6.70
CA MET A 1 -12.08 6.77 -6.23
C MET A 1 -11.92 7.81 -7.33
N THR A 2 -12.67 7.68 -8.43
CA THR A 2 -12.63 8.60 -9.58
C THR A 2 -13.69 9.71 -9.53
N GLY A 3 -14.43 9.83 -8.41
CA GLY A 3 -15.00 11.11 -8.00
C GLY A 3 -13.85 12.10 -8.00
N SER A 4 -13.86 12.99 -8.99
CA SER A 4 -12.64 13.51 -9.55
C SER A 4 -11.75 14.11 -8.46
N VAL A 5 -10.44 13.85 -8.48
CA VAL A 5 -9.47 14.70 -7.74
C VAL A 5 -9.45 16.12 -8.33
N THR A 6 -10.24 16.36 -9.38
CA THR A 6 -10.66 17.67 -9.87
C THR A 6 -11.98 18.17 -9.27
N GLU A 7 -12.57 17.52 -8.26
CA GLU A 7 -13.53 18.17 -7.36
C GLU A 7 -12.70 19.09 -6.49
N VAL A 8 -12.36 20.23 -7.10
CA VAL A 8 -11.98 21.43 -6.38
C VAL A 8 -13.08 21.59 -5.31
N PRO A 9 -12.74 21.67 -4.02
CA PRO A 9 -13.71 21.71 -2.94
C PRO A 9 -14.85 22.67 -3.28
N ALA A 10 -16.10 22.33 -2.91
CA ALA A 10 -17.22 23.26 -2.98
C ALA A 10 -16.84 24.56 -2.23
N GLY A 11 -16.39 25.57 -2.99
CA GLY A 11 -15.45 26.59 -2.51
C GLY A 11 -14.40 27.02 -3.55
N ALA A 12 -14.31 26.33 -4.70
CA ALA A 12 -13.56 26.73 -5.87
C ALA A 12 -13.98 28.14 -6.32
N SER A 13 -13.08 29.09 -6.14
CA SER A 13 -13.33 30.48 -6.48
C SER A 13 -13.64 30.67 -7.98
N THR A 14 -14.66 31.47 -8.25
CA THR A 14 -15.19 31.79 -9.59
C THR A 14 -14.36 32.87 -10.31
N SER A 15 -13.10 33.10 -9.88
CA SER A 15 -12.34 34.28 -10.29
C SER A 15 -12.07 34.33 -11.80
N PHE A 16 -11.82 33.17 -12.42
CA PHE A 16 -11.59 33.04 -13.86
C PHE A 16 -12.87 32.84 -14.69
N ASP A 17 -14.04 32.66 -14.06
CA ASP A 17 -15.30 32.35 -14.75
C ASP A 17 -15.64 33.35 -15.85
N PRO A 18 -15.50 34.68 -15.66
CA PRO A 18 -15.76 35.65 -16.73
C PRO A 18 -14.95 35.37 -18.01
N VAL A 19 -13.71 34.90 -17.85
CA VAL A 19 -12.81 34.57 -18.97
C VAL A 19 -13.25 33.28 -19.66
N LEU A 20 -13.73 32.31 -18.91
CA LEU A 20 -14.22 31.03 -19.43
C LEU A 20 -15.52 31.17 -20.20
N GLU A 21 -16.39 32.14 -19.85
CA GLU A 21 -17.65 32.39 -20.57
C GLU A 21 -17.43 32.63 -22.07
N HIS A 22 -16.36 33.35 -22.45
CA HIS A 22 -16.06 33.61 -23.86
C HIS A 22 -15.70 32.34 -24.66
N LEU A 23 -15.21 31.30 -23.99
CA LEU A 23 -14.98 29.99 -24.61
C LEU A 23 -16.27 29.19 -24.73
N ILE A 24 -17.14 29.28 -23.71
CA ILE A 24 -18.30 28.42 -23.53
C ILE A 24 -19.53 28.94 -24.28
N ALA A 25 -19.77 30.26 -24.28
CA ALA A 25 -20.98 30.89 -24.82
C ALA A 25 -21.32 30.47 -26.28
N PRO A 26 -20.35 30.37 -27.22
CA PRO A 26 -20.67 29.92 -28.58
C PRO A 26 -21.22 28.49 -28.64
N GLN A 27 -20.80 27.61 -27.73
CA GLN A 27 -21.30 26.23 -27.67
C GLN A 27 -22.62 26.16 -26.91
N ALA A 28 -22.82 27.00 -25.90
CA ALA A 28 -24.09 27.14 -25.19
C ALA A 28 -25.21 27.62 -26.15
N GLN A 29 -24.93 28.61 -27.01
CA GLN A 29 -25.91 29.07 -27.99
C GLN A 29 -26.29 27.96 -28.99
N ARG A 30 -25.31 27.21 -29.50
CA ARG A 30 -25.59 26.07 -30.38
C ARG A 30 -26.37 24.97 -29.67
N LEU A 31 -26.13 24.76 -28.38
CA LEU A 31 -26.87 23.79 -27.58
C LEU A 31 -28.35 24.21 -27.44
N VAL A 32 -28.66 25.51 -27.30
CA VAL A 32 -30.05 26.00 -27.31
C VAL A 32 -30.75 25.56 -28.60
N ASP A 33 -30.17 25.88 -29.75
CA ASP A 33 -30.74 25.55 -31.06
C ASP A 33 -30.97 24.02 -31.22
N GLN A 34 -30.04 23.22 -30.70
CA GLN A 34 -30.13 21.75 -30.77
C GLN A 34 -31.17 21.18 -29.79
N LEU A 35 -31.30 21.73 -28.59
CA LEU A 35 -32.30 21.30 -27.60
C LEU A 35 -33.72 21.66 -28.03
N ASP A 36 -33.91 22.77 -28.74
CA ASP A 36 -35.20 23.16 -29.33
C ASP A 36 -35.68 22.15 -30.38
N ALA A 37 -34.75 21.49 -31.08
CA ALA A 37 -35.05 20.44 -32.04
C ALA A 37 -35.36 19.07 -31.40
N VAL A 38 -35.10 18.88 -30.10
CA VAL A 38 -35.41 17.63 -29.39
C VAL A 38 -36.91 17.57 -29.07
N ALA A 39 -37.62 16.69 -29.78
CA ALA A 39 -39.03 16.41 -29.50
C ALA A 39 -39.22 15.74 -28.13
N GLY A 40 -40.25 16.15 -27.40
CA GLY A 40 -40.63 15.54 -26.10
C GLY A 40 -40.08 16.24 -24.85
N LEU A 41 -39.19 17.23 -25.00
CA LEU A 41 -38.71 18.08 -23.90
C LEU A 41 -39.55 19.35 -23.73
N GLY A 42 -39.90 19.67 -22.47
CA GLY A 42 -40.50 20.94 -22.08
C GLY A 42 -39.48 22.09 -22.02
N GLY A 43 -39.96 23.33 -22.02
CA GLY A 43 -39.08 24.51 -21.95
C GLY A 43 -38.25 24.59 -20.66
N GLU A 44 -38.82 24.15 -19.53
CA GLU A 44 -38.11 24.06 -18.25
C GLU A 44 -37.01 23.00 -18.30
N GLU A 45 -37.28 21.84 -18.89
CA GLU A 45 -36.30 20.75 -19.03
C GLU A 45 -35.12 21.17 -19.92
N ARG A 46 -35.38 21.89 -21.03
CA ARG A 46 -34.31 22.44 -21.89
C ARG A 46 -33.43 23.43 -21.11
N THR A 47 -34.06 24.30 -20.33
CA THR A 47 -33.35 25.28 -19.49
C THR A 47 -32.50 24.60 -18.42
N ALA A 48 -33.03 23.56 -17.77
CA ALA A 48 -32.28 22.75 -16.82
C ALA A 48 -31.04 22.12 -17.47
N ILE A 49 -31.20 21.43 -18.60
CA ILE A 49 -30.10 20.79 -19.33
C ILE A 49 -29.03 21.81 -19.75
N LEU A 50 -29.42 22.97 -20.27
CA LEU A 50 -28.49 24.03 -20.67
C LEU A 50 -27.66 24.56 -19.49
N ASN A 51 -28.32 24.84 -18.36
CA ASN A 51 -27.66 25.36 -17.17
C ASN A 51 -26.68 24.32 -16.59
N SER A 52 -27.11 23.06 -16.50
CA SER A 52 -26.31 21.93 -16.06
C SER A 52 -25.09 21.70 -16.96
N ALA A 53 -25.28 21.72 -18.29
CA ALA A 53 -24.20 21.55 -19.26
C ALA A 53 -23.16 22.67 -19.15
N THR A 54 -23.60 23.93 -19.07
CA THR A 54 -22.73 25.10 -18.95
C THR A 54 -21.89 25.03 -17.67
N ARG A 55 -22.50 24.62 -16.54
CA ARG A 55 -21.80 24.40 -15.27
C ARG A 55 -20.75 23.29 -15.39
N ALA A 56 -21.07 22.16 -16.01
CA ALA A 56 -20.13 21.06 -16.21
C ALA A 56 -18.96 21.45 -17.14
N TRP A 57 -19.23 22.23 -18.18
CA TRP A 57 -18.19 22.74 -19.09
C TRP A 57 -17.21 23.67 -18.39
N ARG A 58 -17.68 24.56 -17.49
CA ARG A 58 -16.77 25.37 -16.66
C ARG A 58 -15.84 24.49 -15.83
N ASN A 59 -16.39 23.47 -15.17
CA ASN A 59 -15.62 22.57 -14.32
C ASN A 59 -14.59 21.75 -15.12
N SER A 60 -14.92 21.35 -16.36
CA SER A 60 -13.98 20.60 -17.21
C SER A 60 -12.90 21.47 -17.86
N VAL A 61 -13.25 22.70 -18.30
CA VAL A 61 -12.31 23.60 -18.98
C VAL A 61 -11.37 24.29 -18.01
N ARG A 62 -11.83 24.70 -16.82
CA ARG A 62 -11.02 25.43 -15.82
C ARG A 62 -9.65 24.79 -15.57
N PRO A 63 -9.53 23.52 -15.10
CA PRO A 63 -8.23 22.93 -14.78
C PRO A 63 -7.29 22.84 -16.00
N LYS A 64 -7.85 22.82 -17.22
CA LYS A 64 -7.10 22.73 -18.49
C LYS A 64 -6.48 24.06 -18.92
N VAL A 65 -7.06 25.19 -18.51
CA VAL A 65 -6.60 26.54 -18.92
C VAL A 65 -5.96 27.33 -17.78
N THR A 66 -6.24 27.00 -16.51
CA THR A 66 -5.80 27.78 -15.34
C THR A 66 -4.31 28.10 -15.35
N ARG A 67 -3.44 27.12 -15.61
CA ARG A 67 -1.98 27.36 -15.62
C ARG A 67 -1.54 28.32 -16.73
N ALA A 68 -2.20 28.26 -17.89
CA ALA A 68 -1.92 29.17 -19.00
C ALA A 68 -2.40 30.60 -18.69
N LEU A 69 -3.57 30.73 -18.04
CA LEU A 69 -4.09 32.03 -17.59
C LEU A 69 -3.23 32.65 -16.50
N VAL A 70 -2.78 31.87 -15.50
CA VAL A 70 -1.83 32.34 -14.46
C VAL A 70 -0.53 32.87 -15.08
N LEU A 71 0.03 32.16 -16.08
CA LEU A 71 1.19 32.64 -16.81
C LEU A 71 0.90 33.94 -17.57
N ASP A 72 -0.29 34.09 -18.16
CA ASP A 72 -0.66 35.33 -18.85
C ASP A 72 -0.79 36.52 -17.90
N VAL A 73 -1.45 36.35 -16.74
CA VAL A 73 -1.56 37.37 -15.70
C VAL A 73 -0.17 37.86 -15.29
N HIS A 74 0.75 36.93 -14.99
CA HIS A 74 2.12 37.28 -14.63
C HIS A 74 2.88 37.96 -15.78
N ALA A 75 2.72 37.48 -17.02
CA ALA A 75 3.34 38.11 -18.18
C ALA A 75 2.83 39.54 -18.38
N ALA A 76 1.52 39.77 -18.25
CA ALA A 76 0.91 41.10 -18.36
C ALA A 76 1.42 42.06 -17.27
N ARG A 77 1.57 41.55 -16.04
CA ARG A 77 2.16 42.30 -14.92
C ARG A 77 3.60 42.72 -15.21
N ILE A 78 4.46 41.76 -15.58
CA ILE A 78 5.89 42.00 -15.83
C ILE A 78 6.11 42.92 -17.04
N SER A 79 5.28 42.80 -18.08
CA SER A 79 5.35 43.65 -19.26
C SER A 79 4.78 45.06 -19.06
N GLY A 80 4.27 45.39 -17.87
CA GLY A 80 3.64 46.69 -17.59
C GLY A 80 2.30 46.91 -18.29
N ARG A 81 1.63 45.84 -18.77
CA ARG A 81 0.31 45.93 -19.43
C ARG A 81 -0.82 46.17 -18.43
N LEU A 82 -0.65 45.73 -17.19
CA LEU A 82 -1.64 45.90 -16.13
C LEU A 82 -1.40 47.23 -15.39
N THR A 83 -2.26 48.20 -15.63
CA THR A 83 -2.32 49.47 -14.91
C THR A 83 -3.17 49.32 -13.64
N GLY A 84 -2.74 49.91 -12.52
CA GLY A 84 -3.46 49.86 -11.25
C GLY A 84 -2.52 49.97 -10.04
N PRO A 85 -2.90 50.71 -8.99
CA PRO A 85 -2.02 50.98 -7.85
C PRO A 85 -1.78 49.75 -6.96
N ASP A 86 -2.73 48.80 -6.94
CA ASP A 86 -2.70 47.60 -6.09
C ASP A 86 -2.98 46.30 -6.88
N PRO A 87 -2.66 45.13 -6.31
CA PRO A 87 -2.83 43.83 -6.98
C PRO A 87 -4.24 43.49 -7.46
N ARG A 88 -5.28 43.98 -6.78
CA ARG A 88 -6.68 43.69 -7.11
C ARG A 88 -7.15 44.55 -8.27
N SER A 89 -6.83 45.85 -8.26
CA SER A 89 -7.11 46.74 -9.39
C SER A 89 -6.44 46.25 -10.69
N ARG A 90 -5.21 45.70 -10.60
CA ARG A 90 -4.52 45.13 -11.76
C ARG A 90 -5.15 43.83 -12.27
N TRP A 91 -5.74 43.04 -11.38
CA TRP A 91 -6.53 41.87 -11.76
C TRP A 91 -7.84 42.24 -12.47
N GLU A 92 -8.55 43.25 -11.97
CA GLU A 92 -9.77 43.76 -12.61
C GLU A 92 -9.48 44.27 -14.03
N HIS A 93 -8.40 45.03 -14.21
CA HIS A 93 -7.96 45.42 -15.54
C HIS A 93 -7.55 44.22 -16.42
N TRP A 94 -6.92 43.18 -15.85
CA TRP A 94 -6.66 41.95 -16.62
C TRP A 94 -7.96 41.29 -17.09
N LEU A 95 -8.99 41.21 -16.24
CA LEU A 95 -10.31 40.69 -16.64
C LEU A 95 -10.92 41.51 -17.78
N GLU A 96 -10.84 42.84 -17.73
CA GLU A 96 -11.30 43.71 -18.83
C GLU A 96 -10.57 43.40 -20.14
N LEU A 97 -9.24 43.21 -20.10
CA LEU A 97 -8.47 42.82 -21.28
C LEU A 97 -8.92 41.46 -21.83
N THR A 98 -9.23 40.51 -20.96
CA THR A 98 -9.70 39.18 -21.39
C THR A 98 -11.09 39.19 -22.03
N ALA A 99 -11.90 40.20 -21.72
CA ALA A 99 -13.24 40.38 -22.28
C ALA A 99 -13.23 40.98 -23.71
N THR A 100 -12.07 41.44 -24.19
CA THR A 100 -11.94 42.00 -25.54
C THR A 100 -11.90 40.91 -26.62
N ASP A 101 -12.51 41.21 -27.77
CA ASP A 101 -12.44 40.35 -28.94
C ASP A 101 -10.98 40.16 -29.38
N GLY A 102 -10.53 38.91 -29.45
CA GLY A 102 -9.17 38.55 -29.84
C GLY A 102 -8.22 38.21 -28.70
N PHE A 103 -8.61 38.33 -27.42
CA PHE A 103 -7.77 37.91 -26.27
C PHE A 103 -7.22 36.48 -26.46
N TRP A 104 -8.10 35.52 -26.72
CA TRP A 104 -7.71 34.13 -26.94
C TRP A 104 -6.80 33.95 -28.16
N SER A 105 -6.98 34.75 -29.22
CA SER A 105 -6.07 34.76 -30.38
C SER A 105 -4.65 35.20 -30.00
N THR A 106 -4.50 36.08 -29.00
CA THR A 106 -3.16 36.47 -28.49
C THR A 106 -2.47 35.33 -27.73
N MET A 107 -3.23 34.34 -27.26
CA MET A 107 -2.66 33.15 -26.62
C MET A 107 -2.17 32.13 -27.62
N ASP A 108 -2.70 32.09 -28.85
CA ASP A 108 -2.32 31.11 -29.89
C ASP A 108 -0.82 31.18 -30.23
N GLY A 109 -0.20 32.36 -30.16
CA GLY A 109 1.25 32.50 -30.37
C GLY A 109 2.10 31.80 -29.30
N ARG A 110 1.60 31.70 -28.05
CA ARG A 110 2.30 31.05 -26.94
C ARG A 110 1.86 29.59 -26.76
N PHE A 111 0.58 29.30 -27.00
CA PHE A 111 -0.09 28.02 -26.76
C PHE A 111 -0.92 27.61 -27.98
N PRO A 112 -0.28 27.29 -29.13
CA PRO A 112 -0.94 27.13 -30.43
C PRO A 112 -2.01 26.04 -30.48
N THR A 113 -1.98 25.07 -29.55
CA THR A 113 -2.93 23.96 -29.54
C THR A 113 -4.07 24.12 -28.54
N LEU A 114 -3.97 25.09 -27.62
CA LEU A 114 -4.92 25.21 -26.51
C LEU A 114 -6.35 25.43 -27.01
N ARG A 115 -6.55 26.41 -27.90
CA ARG A 115 -7.88 26.76 -28.40
C ARG A 115 -8.55 25.58 -29.11
N ARG A 116 -7.82 24.94 -30.03
CA ARG A 116 -8.29 23.76 -30.77
C ARG A 116 -8.71 22.62 -29.84
N ARG A 117 -7.92 22.31 -28.80
CA ARG A 117 -8.22 21.23 -27.86
C ARG A 117 -9.45 21.55 -27.01
N VAL A 118 -9.55 22.78 -26.49
CA VAL A 118 -10.71 23.23 -25.72
C VAL A 118 -11.98 23.23 -26.57
N ASP A 119 -11.91 23.74 -27.81
CA ASP A 119 -13.06 23.72 -28.72
C ASP A 119 -13.51 22.28 -29.03
N THR A 120 -12.56 21.36 -29.23
CA THR A 120 -12.86 19.93 -29.46
C THR A 120 -13.54 19.31 -28.24
N LEU A 121 -13.03 19.56 -27.04
CA LEU A 121 -13.63 19.11 -25.78
C LEU A 121 -15.08 19.61 -25.63
N LEU A 122 -15.32 20.90 -25.88
CA LEU A 122 -16.65 21.48 -25.75
C LEU A 122 -17.62 20.94 -26.81
N VAL A 123 -17.16 20.73 -28.05
CA VAL A 123 -17.97 20.11 -29.12
C VAL A 123 -18.35 18.67 -28.74
N ASN A 124 -17.38 17.88 -28.25
CA ASN A 124 -17.62 16.52 -27.79
C ASN A 124 -18.64 16.49 -26.65
N SER A 125 -18.47 17.34 -25.64
CA SER A 125 -19.38 17.42 -24.51
C SER A 125 -20.80 17.87 -24.93
N ARG A 126 -20.91 18.83 -25.85
CA ARG A 126 -22.21 19.22 -26.45
C ARG A 126 -22.88 18.04 -27.14
N HIS A 127 -22.16 17.27 -27.94
CA HIS A 127 -22.73 16.07 -28.58
C HIS A 127 -23.17 15.01 -27.55
N ALA A 128 -22.44 14.86 -26.43
CA ALA A 128 -22.85 13.99 -25.34
C ALA A 128 -24.14 14.47 -24.65
N VAL A 129 -24.26 15.78 -24.37
CA VAL A 129 -25.46 16.39 -23.77
C VAL A 129 -26.68 16.26 -24.69
N VAL A 130 -26.53 16.53 -25.99
CA VAL A 130 -27.63 16.38 -26.96
C VAL A 130 -28.08 14.92 -27.06
N ARG A 131 -27.14 13.95 -27.04
CA ARG A 131 -27.48 12.53 -27.00
C ARG A 131 -28.24 12.16 -25.73
N PHE A 132 -27.81 12.66 -24.57
CA PHE A 132 -28.54 12.48 -23.32
C PHE A 132 -29.97 13.03 -23.43
N ALA A 133 -30.13 14.26 -23.95
CA ALA A 133 -31.43 14.93 -24.09
C ALA A 133 -32.40 14.11 -24.95
N HIS A 134 -31.94 13.60 -26.11
CA HIS A 134 -32.74 12.71 -26.95
C HIS A 134 -33.11 11.40 -26.24
N ARG A 135 -32.14 10.75 -25.60
CA ARG A 135 -32.37 9.47 -24.89
C ARG A 135 -33.34 9.65 -23.73
N PHE A 136 -33.19 10.72 -22.94
CA PHE A 136 -34.13 11.05 -21.85
C PHE A 136 -35.55 11.28 -22.39
N ALA A 137 -35.71 12.09 -23.44
CA ALA A 137 -37.03 12.38 -24.01
C ALA A 137 -37.76 11.12 -24.50
N VAL A 138 -37.02 10.18 -25.10
CA VAL A 138 -37.55 8.90 -25.60
C VAL A 138 -37.84 7.92 -24.45
N ASP A 139 -36.95 7.82 -23.47
CA ASP A 139 -37.04 6.81 -22.43
C ASP A 139 -37.87 7.21 -21.21
N ARG A 140 -38.16 8.50 -21.02
CA ARG A 140 -38.84 9.05 -19.83
C ARG A 140 -40.11 8.27 -19.46
N SER A 141 -40.93 7.90 -20.44
CA SER A 141 -42.18 7.16 -20.23
C SER A 141 -41.98 5.71 -19.75
N HIS A 142 -40.77 5.16 -19.89
CA HIS A 142 -40.41 3.79 -19.50
C HIS A 142 -39.72 3.73 -18.13
N LEU A 143 -39.24 4.85 -17.60
CA LEU A 143 -38.48 4.89 -16.33
C LEU A 143 -39.33 4.43 -15.13
N GLN A 144 -40.59 4.86 -15.06
CA GLN A 144 -41.51 4.46 -13.99
C GLN A 144 -42.01 3.02 -14.13
N PRO A 145 -42.46 2.55 -15.32
CA PRO A 145 -42.79 1.14 -15.54
C PRO A 145 -41.64 0.18 -15.21
N ALA A 146 -40.40 0.59 -15.44
CA ALA A 146 -39.20 -0.19 -15.10
C ALA A 146 -38.79 -0.09 -13.62
N ALA A 147 -39.53 0.65 -12.78
CA ALA A 147 -39.21 0.94 -11.40
C ALA A 147 -37.81 1.58 -11.20
N VAL A 148 -37.31 2.28 -12.23
CA VAL A 148 -36.06 3.05 -12.19
C VAL A 148 -36.31 4.44 -11.59
N LEU A 149 -37.42 5.07 -11.98
CA LEU A 149 -37.92 6.31 -11.38
C LEU A 149 -39.15 5.99 -10.51
N PRO A 150 -39.29 6.57 -9.31
CA PRO A 150 -40.53 6.45 -8.54
C PRO A 150 -41.74 7.00 -9.29
N ALA A 151 -42.95 6.51 -8.95
CA ALA A 151 -44.19 7.05 -9.49
C ALA A 151 -44.36 8.53 -9.07
N GLY A 152 -44.77 9.38 -10.01
CA GLY A 152 -44.88 10.83 -9.80
C GLY A 152 -44.67 11.63 -11.08
N ASP A 153 -44.35 12.91 -10.95
CA ASP A 153 -44.03 13.78 -12.09
C ASP A 153 -42.60 13.49 -12.63
N PRO A 154 -42.45 13.00 -13.87
CA PRO A 154 -41.15 12.66 -14.44
C PRO A 154 -40.41 13.87 -15.04
N THR A 155 -40.90 15.10 -14.84
CA THR A 155 -40.27 16.32 -15.34
C THR A 155 -38.85 16.47 -14.81
N LEU A 156 -37.90 16.71 -15.71
CA LEU A 156 -36.49 16.93 -15.37
C LEU A 156 -36.26 18.32 -14.78
N LEU A 157 -35.68 18.38 -13.59
CA LEU A 157 -35.41 19.61 -12.84
C LEU A 157 -33.94 20.03 -12.90
N ASP A 158 -33.01 19.07 -12.87
CA ASP A 158 -31.57 19.32 -12.95
C ASP A 158 -30.84 18.07 -13.45
N VAL A 159 -29.66 18.26 -14.01
CA VAL A 159 -28.73 17.18 -14.36
C VAL A 159 -27.36 17.47 -13.76
N GLU A 160 -26.75 16.44 -13.21
CA GLU A 160 -25.35 16.45 -12.82
C GLU A 160 -24.55 15.73 -13.91
N PHE A 161 -23.89 16.49 -14.79
CA PHE A 161 -22.98 15.95 -15.79
C PHE A 161 -21.56 15.92 -15.23
N GLY A 162 -20.78 14.89 -15.60
CA GLY A 162 -19.37 14.79 -15.21
C GLY A 162 -19.15 14.17 -13.83
N SER A 163 -20.14 13.44 -13.30
CA SER A 163 -20.01 12.68 -12.04
C SER A 163 -19.09 11.44 -12.17
N GLY A 164 -18.46 11.24 -13.33
CA GLY A 164 -17.41 10.24 -13.58
C GLY A 164 -16.53 10.62 -14.77
N ASP A 165 -15.51 9.82 -15.04
CA ASP A 165 -14.57 10.02 -16.16
C ASP A 165 -15.31 10.21 -17.50
N THR A 166 -14.77 11.08 -18.35
CA THR A 166 -15.26 11.26 -19.72
C THR A 166 -14.57 10.31 -20.68
N HIS A 167 -15.33 9.71 -21.58
CA HIS A 167 -14.86 8.72 -22.54
C HIS A 167 -15.55 8.90 -23.90
N ARG A 168 -14.96 8.37 -24.99
CA ARG A 168 -15.62 8.17 -26.29
C ARG A 168 -16.33 9.43 -26.81
N GLY A 169 -15.61 10.54 -26.84
CA GLY A 169 -16.13 11.84 -27.27
C GLY A 169 -16.98 12.50 -26.18
N GLY A 170 -16.46 12.60 -24.96
CA GLY A 170 -17.06 13.36 -23.87
C GLY A 170 -18.29 12.74 -23.21
N GLN A 171 -18.56 11.44 -23.41
CA GLN A 171 -19.64 10.74 -22.70
C GLN A 171 -19.24 10.47 -21.26
N THR A 172 -20.17 10.66 -20.35
CA THR A 172 -19.98 10.44 -18.91
C THR A 172 -21.30 9.99 -18.29
N VAL A 173 -21.22 9.37 -17.12
CA VAL A 173 -22.39 9.08 -16.28
C VAL A 173 -23.03 10.41 -15.85
N ALA A 174 -24.36 10.46 -15.80
CA ALA A 174 -25.08 11.65 -15.37
C ALA A 174 -26.20 11.32 -14.37
N LEU A 175 -26.38 12.14 -13.35
CA LEU A 175 -27.50 12.03 -12.42
C LEU A 175 -28.61 13.00 -12.86
N ALA A 176 -29.74 12.47 -13.30
CA ALA A 176 -30.90 13.25 -13.72
C ALA A 176 -31.92 13.34 -12.56
N ARG A 177 -32.11 14.54 -12.04
CA ARG A 177 -33.03 14.83 -10.94
C ARG A 177 -34.38 15.23 -11.52
N CYS A 178 -35.36 14.34 -11.42
CA CYS A 178 -36.74 14.60 -11.82
C CYS A 178 -37.58 14.99 -10.59
N ALA A 179 -38.75 15.58 -10.79
CA ALA A 179 -39.66 15.92 -9.69
C ALA A 179 -40.09 14.70 -8.85
N ALA A 180 -40.24 13.53 -9.49
CA ALA A 180 -40.53 12.26 -8.81
C ALA A 180 -39.32 11.61 -8.11
N GLY A 181 -38.09 12.04 -8.41
CA GLY A 181 -36.87 11.44 -7.88
C GLY A 181 -35.69 11.46 -8.84
N THR A 182 -34.57 10.86 -8.43
CA THR A 182 -33.32 10.85 -9.21
C THR A 182 -33.14 9.53 -9.97
N VAL A 183 -32.63 9.59 -11.19
CA VAL A 183 -32.19 8.44 -11.98
C VAL A 183 -30.76 8.64 -12.48
N VAL A 184 -30.03 7.55 -12.66
CA VAL A 184 -28.63 7.57 -13.13
C VAL A 184 -28.61 7.14 -14.59
N TYR A 185 -28.15 8.01 -15.46
CA TYR A 185 -27.92 7.72 -16.87
C TYR A 185 -26.51 7.18 -17.07
N LYS A 186 -26.39 6.03 -17.72
CA LYS A 186 -25.10 5.45 -18.11
C LYS A 186 -25.03 5.34 -19.65
N PRO A 187 -24.03 5.96 -20.32
CA PRO A 187 -23.88 5.91 -21.78
C PRO A 187 -23.24 4.57 -22.25
N ARG A 188 -23.68 3.46 -21.65
CA ARG A 188 -23.31 2.08 -21.97
C ARG A 188 -24.48 1.15 -21.72
N SER A 189 -24.49 -0.02 -22.37
CA SER A 189 -25.49 -1.04 -22.09
C SER A 189 -25.45 -1.49 -20.62
N LEU A 190 -26.62 -1.72 -20.02
CA LEU A 190 -26.79 -2.23 -18.65
C LEU A 190 -27.20 -3.72 -18.61
N ARG A 191 -26.98 -4.46 -19.70
CA ARG A 191 -27.24 -5.90 -19.74
C ARG A 191 -26.44 -6.68 -18.68
N VAL A 192 -25.20 -6.25 -18.44
CA VAL A 192 -24.33 -6.86 -17.41
C VAL A 192 -24.89 -6.65 -16.00
N ASP A 193 -25.37 -5.43 -15.71
CA ASP A 193 -26.02 -5.08 -14.43
C ASP A 193 -27.30 -5.93 -14.22
N ALA A 194 -28.14 -6.05 -15.26
CA ALA A 194 -29.36 -6.87 -15.20
C ALA A 194 -29.05 -8.37 -14.99
N ALA A 195 -28.02 -8.90 -15.68
CA ALA A 195 -27.58 -10.29 -15.52
C ALA A 195 -27.06 -10.56 -14.10
N LEU A 196 -26.29 -9.62 -13.52
CA LEU A 196 -25.81 -9.73 -12.15
C LEU A 196 -26.95 -9.68 -11.12
N ALA A 197 -27.93 -8.80 -11.31
CA ALA A 197 -29.12 -8.76 -10.47
C ALA A 197 -29.86 -10.11 -10.46
N GLY A 198 -30.06 -10.71 -11.64
CA GLY A 198 -30.68 -12.02 -11.80
C GLY A 198 -29.88 -13.14 -11.14
N LEU A 199 -28.55 -13.14 -11.29
CA LEU A 199 -27.67 -14.11 -10.65
C LEU A 199 -27.79 -14.05 -9.12
N VAL A 200 -27.66 -12.86 -8.53
CA VAL A 200 -27.69 -12.67 -7.07
C VAL A 200 -29.04 -13.14 -6.49
N ALA A 201 -30.15 -12.83 -7.16
CA ALA A 201 -31.46 -13.31 -6.74
C ALA A 201 -31.58 -14.85 -6.74
N ARG A 202 -30.92 -15.53 -7.70
CA ARG A 202 -30.89 -17.01 -7.79
C ARG A 202 -29.91 -17.64 -6.80
N LEU A 203 -28.83 -16.94 -6.44
CA LEU A 203 -27.83 -17.43 -5.48
C LEU A 203 -28.30 -17.29 -4.03
N LEU A 204 -29.09 -16.28 -3.70
CA LEU A 204 -29.55 -15.99 -2.34
C LEU A 204 -31.09 -15.95 -2.25
N PRO A 205 -31.81 -17.02 -2.64
CA PRO A 205 -33.27 -17.00 -2.71
C PRO A 205 -33.94 -16.83 -1.34
N ASP A 206 -33.30 -17.32 -0.28
CA ASP A 206 -33.83 -17.34 1.09
C ASP A 206 -33.52 -16.05 1.88
N GLU A 207 -32.58 -15.23 1.39
CA GLU A 207 -32.22 -13.97 2.04
C GLU A 207 -33.28 -12.89 1.77
N PRO A 208 -33.87 -12.23 2.78
CA PRO A 208 -34.89 -11.20 2.54
C PRO A 208 -34.38 -10.06 1.62
N PRO A 209 -35.21 -9.50 0.73
CA PRO A 209 -34.80 -8.37 -0.12
C PRO A 209 -34.27 -7.15 0.65
N ALA A 210 -34.65 -7.00 1.91
CA ALA A 210 -34.21 -5.92 2.79
C ALA A 210 -32.74 -6.05 3.26
N THR A 211 -32.13 -7.24 3.18
CA THR A 211 -30.75 -7.52 3.61
C THR A 211 -29.90 -8.16 2.52
N ARG A 212 -30.53 -8.67 1.45
CA ARG A 212 -29.85 -9.30 0.32
C ARG A 212 -29.03 -8.28 -0.46
N ILE A 213 -27.78 -8.64 -0.77
CA ILE A 213 -26.94 -7.88 -1.70
C ILE A 213 -27.64 -7.67 -3.03
N ARG A 214 -27.41 -6.53 -3.68
CA ARG A 214 -28.04 -6.19 -4.97
C ARG A 214 -27.27 -5.12 -5.72
N VAL A 215 -27.54 -5.03 -7.02
CA VAL A 215 -27.23 -3.86 -7.84
C VAL A 215 -28.49 -2.99 -8.00
N PRO A 216 -28.38 -1.75 -8.51
CA PRO A 216 -29.55 -0.94 -8.85
C PRO A 216 -30.50 -1.63 -9.82
N THR A 217 -31.80 -1.34 -9.73
CA THR A 217 -32.75 -1.68 -10.79
C THR A 217 -32.37 -0.91 -12.05
N VAL A 218 -32.40 -1.57 -13.21
CA VAL A 218 -31.96 -0.98 -14.49
C VAL A 218 -33.02 -1.08 -15.58
N LEU A 219 -33.10 -0.04 -16.41
CA LEU A 219 -33.72 -0.05 -17.73
C LEU A 219 -32.61 -0.20 -18.77
N VAL A 220 -32.59 -1.36 -19.42
CA VAL A 220 -31.59 -1.71 -20.43
C VAL A 220 -32.01 -1.18 -21.80
N ARG A 221 -31.10 -0.48 -22.48
CA ARG A 221 -31.16 -0.19 -23.92
C ARG A 221 -29.92 -0.77 -24.61
N ASP A 222 -29.88 -0.65 -25.93
CA ASP A 222 -28.84 -1.29 -26.76
C ASP A 222 -27.44 -0.73 -26.44
N ASP A 223 -27.30 0.60 -26.41
CA ASP A 223 -26.02 1.31 -26.27
C ASP A 223 -25.96 2.25 -25.05
N HIS A 224 -26.99 2.25 -24.21
CA HIS A 224 -27.09 3.02 -22.97
C HIS A 224 -28.06 2.35 -21.99
N GLY A 225 -28.27 2.96 -20.83
CA GLY A 225 -29.35 2.59 -19.94
C GLY A 225 -29.52 3.54 -18.77
N TRP A 226 -30.55 3.26 -17.96
CA TRP A 226 -30.89 4.02 -16.78
C TRP A 226 -30.89 3.13 -15.54
N ALA A 227 -30.28 3.57 -14.46
CA ALA A 227 -30.26 2.87 -13.18
C ALA A 227 -31.00 3.68 -12.11
N ALA A 228 -31.69 2.98 -11.21
CA ALA A 228 -32.34 3.61 -10.06
C ALA A 228 -31.27 4.25 -9.16
N HIS A 229 -31.51 5.46 -8.69
CA HIS A 229 -30.62 6.10 -7.73
C HIS A 229 -30.67 5.38 -6.38
N VAL A 230 -29.50 5.09 -5.82
CA VAL A 230 -29.36 4.46 -4.51
C VAL A 230 -28.91 5.51 -3.51
N ALA A 231 -29.80 5.86 -2.58
CA ALA A 231 -29.46 6.80 -1.52
C ALA A 231 -28.60 6.12 -0.45
N HIS A 232 -27.55 6.81 -0.02
CA HIS A 232 -26.79 6.42 1.15
C HIS A 232 -27.65 6.52 2.41
N ARG A 233 -27.48 5.55 3.32
CA ARG A 233 -28.10 5.54 4.64
C ARG A 233 -27.21 4.76 5.61
N TYR A 234 -26.84 5.38 6.72
CA TYR A 234 -26.17 4.67 7.81
C TYR A 234 -27.07 3.58 8.43
N CYS A 235 -26.44 2.52 8.93
CA CYS A 235 -27.09 1.53 9.78
C CYS A 235 -27.39 2.15 11.15
N THR A 236 -28.53 1.78 11.75
CA THR A 236 -28.94 2.29 13.07
C THR A 236 -28.80 1.26 14.19
N THR A 237 -28.54 -0.01 13.86
CA THR A 237 -28.44 -1.11 14.83
C THR A 237 -27.26 -2.03 14.50
N ASP A 238 -26.79 -2.77 15.50
CA ASP A 238 -25.76 -3.80 15.31
C ASP A 238 -26.27 -4.93 14.39
N GLU A 239 -27.57 -5.23 14.38
CA GLU A 239 -28.18 -6.20 13.46
C GLU A 239 -28.08 -5.74 12.00
N GLU A 240 -28.37 -4.46 11.72
CA GLU A 240 -28.18 -3.90 10.37
C GLU A 240 -26.70 -3.89 9.97
N LEU A 241 -25.80 -3.55 10.89
CA LEU A 241 -24.35 -3.60 10.63
C LEU A 241 -23.89 -5.03 10.32
N ARG A 242 -24.32 -6.04 11.10
CA ARG A 242 -24.02 -7.45 10.81
C ARG A 242 -24.52 -7.86 9.42
N ALA A 243 -25.73 -7.47 9.05
CA ALA A 243 -26.28 -7.75 7.73
C ALA A 243 -25.43 -7.11 6.61
N PHE A 244 -25.01 -5.86 6.81
CA PHE A 244 -24.14 -5.16 5.85
C PHE A 244 -22.80 -5.88 5.65
N TYR A 245 -22.10 -6.22 6.75
CA TYR A 245 -20.80 -6.89 6.67
C TYR A 245 -20.90 -8.34 6.16
N ARG A 246 -21.98 -9.06 6.45
CA ARG A 246 -22.28 -10.34 5.77
C ARG A 246 -22.48 -10.13 4.26
N GLY A 247 -23.15 -9.05 3.88
CA GLY A 247 -23.29 -8.65 2.48
C GLY A 247 -21.95 -8.40 1.78
N LEU A 248 -20.95 -7.82 2.46
CA LEU A 248 -19.60 -7.68 1.92
C LEU A 248 -18.92 -9.04 1.69
N GLY A 249 -19.12 -10.01 2.59
CA GLY A 249 -18.66 -11.39 2.40
C GLY A 249 -19.29 -12.05 1.17
N HIS A 250 -20.60 -11.89 1.00
CA HIS A 250 -21.31 -12.37 -0.19
C HIS A 250 -20.79 -11.73 -1.48
N TRP A 251 -20.59 -10.41 -1.51
CA TRP A 251 -20.04 -9.74 -2.68
C TRP A 251 -18.63 -10.20 -3.01
N THR A 252 -17.79 -10.40 -2.00
CA THR A 252 -16.43 -10.91 -2.19
C THR A 252 -16.45 -12.27 -2.91
N ALA A 253 -17.33 -13.19 -2.50
CA ALA A 253 -17.45 -14.51 -3.12
C ALA A 253 -17.97 -14.43 -4.58
N VAL A 254 -19.01 -13.64 -4.83
CA VAL A 254 -19.59 -13.46 -6.19
C VAL A 254 -18.56 -12.84 -7.13
N MET A 255 -17.88 -11.79 -6.69
CA MET A 255 -16.93 -11.05 -7.53
C MET A 255 -15.66 -11.87 -7.77
N ARG A 256 -15.21 -12.63 -6.78
CA ARG A 256 -14.11 -13.58 -6.94
C ARG A 256 -14.40 -14.65 -8.00
N MET A 257 -15.63 -15.16 -8.05
CA MET A 257 -16.07 -16.18 -9.03
C MET A 257 -16.24 -15.59 -10.44
N LEU A 258 -16.81 -14.37 -10.54
CA LEU A 258 -17.02 -13.70 -11.83
C LEU A 258 -15.75 -13.02 -12.37
N GLY A 259 -14.63 -13.04 -11.65
CA GLY A 259 -13.44 -12.28 -12.02
C GLY A 259 -13.70 -10.77 -12.10
N GLY A 260 -14.58 -10.26 -11.21
CA GLY A 260 -14.85 -8.83 -11.09
C GLY A 260 -13.65 -8.09 -10.50
N SER A 261 -13.42 -6.87 -10.95
CA SER A 261 -12.37 -5.96 -10.47
C SER A 261 -12.91 -4.53 -10.30
N ASP A 262 -12.08 -3.58 -9.87
CA ASP A 262 -12.40 -2.13 -9.86
C ASP A 262 -13.59 -1.74 -8.94
N LEU A 263 -13.85 -2.52 -7.87
CA LEU A 263 -14.89 -2.22 -6.86
C LEU A 263 -14.40 -1.25 -5.79
N HIS A 264 -13.96 -0.08 -6.22
CA HIS A 264 -13.53 1.00 -5.35
C HIS A 264 -14.68 1.64 -4.54
N ALA A 265 -14.34 2.48 -3.57
CA ALA A 265 -15.28 3.11 -2.64
C ALA A 265 -16.46 3.84 -3.31
N GLU A 266 -16.25 4.46 -4.47
CA GLU A 266 -17.31 5.13 -5.25
C GLU A 266 -18.31 4.15 -5.90
N ASN A 267 -17.89 2.90 -6.12
CA ASN A 267 -18.70 1.87 -6.76
C ASN A 267 -19.54 1.07 -5.75
N LEU A 268 -19.40 1.37 -4.45
CA LEU A 268 -20.19 0.78 -3.37
C LEU A 268 -20.97 1.87 -2.61
N ILE A 269 -22.28 1.68 -2.47
CA ILE A 269 -23.12 2.53 -1.63
C ILE A 269 -23.67 1.73 -0.46
N ALA A 270 -23.45 2.23 0.76
CA ALA A 270 -24.11 1.73 1.96
C ALA A 270 -25.55 2.24 2.02
N ALA A 271 -26.50 1.36 1.68
CA ALA A 271 -27.92 1.64 1.69
C ALA A 271 -28.57 0.98 2.93
N GLY A 272 -28.14 1.39 4.13
CA GLY A 272 -28.50 0.73 5.37
C GLY A 272 -27.83 -0.65 5.47
N PRO A 273 -28.58 -1.74 5.77
CA PRO A 273 -28.01 -3.07 5.92
C PRO A 273 -27.53 -3.69 4.59
N VAL A 274 -27.68 -3.01 3.45
CA VAL A 274 -27.35 -3.56 2.14
C VAL A 274 -26.16 -2.82 1.52
N PRO A 275 -25.02 -3.50 1.27
CA PRO A 275 -23.96 -2.99 0.42
C PRO A 275 -24.38 -3.11 -1.04
N VAL A 276 -24.66 -1.98 -1.70
CA VAL A 276 -25.15 -1.95 -3.08
C VAL A 276 -24.01 -1.59 -4.02
N ILE A 277 -23.69 -2.50 -4.95
CA ILE A 277 -22.70 -2.24 -6.00
C ILE A 277 -23.39 -1.48 -7.12
N VAL A 278 -22.96 -0.24 -7.36
CA VAL A 278 -23.59 0.65 -8.33
C VAL A 278 -22.92 0.61 -9.69
N ASP A 279 -21.69 0.09 -9.78
CA ASP A 279 -21.02 -0.19 -11.04
C ASP A 279 -20.39 -1.58 -11.05
N CYS A 280 -20.65 -2.34 -12.12
CA CYS A 280 -20.18 -3.70 -12.31
C CYS A 280 -19.74 -3.94 -13.77
N GLU A 281 -19.28 -2.89 -14.45
CA GLU A 281 -18.86 -2.99 -15.84
C GLU A 281 -17.58 -3.82 -16.05
N THR A 282 -16.81 -4.08 -15.00
CA THR A 282 -15.52 -4.79 -14.97
C THR A 282 -15.63 -6.25 -14.53
N LEU A 283 -16.73 -6.92 -14.88
CA LEU A 283 -16.87 -8.37 -14.69
C LEU A 283 -16.11 -9.15 -15.77
N PHE A 284 -15.68 -10.36 -15.44
CA PHE A 284 -14.92 -11.25 -16.32
C PHE A 284 -13.62 -10.59 -16.83
N THR A 285 -12.93 -9.83 -15.96
CA THR A 285 -11.70 -9.15 -16.32
C THR A 285 -10.66 -10.16 -16.83
N PRO A 286 -10.17 -9.99 -18.08
CA PRO A 286 -9.15 -10.87 -18.64
C PRO A 286 -7.88 -10.89 -17.79
N GLN A 287 -7.28 -12.07 -17.63
CA GLN A 287 -5.99 -12.23 -16.95
C GLN A 287 -4.91 -12.45 -17.99
N LEU A 288 -4.01 -11.48 -18.10
CA LEU A 288 -2.92 -11.54 -19.06
C LEU A 288 -1.72 -12.33 -18.51
N PRO A 289 -0.80 -12.77 -19.37
CA PRO A 289 0.42 -13.46 -18.94
C PRO A 289 1.28 -12.59 -18.02
N LEU A 290 2.08 -13.24 -17.18
CA LEU A 290 3.07 -12.54 -16.35
C LEU A 290 4.18 -11.96 -17.21
N LEU A 291 4.52 -10.70 -16.98
CA LEU A 291 5.79 -10.11 -17.42
C LEU A 291 6.81 -10.24 -16.28
N PRO A 292 8.03 -10.76 -16.55
CA PRO A 292 9.07 -10.83 -15.54
C PRO A 292 9.46 -9.42 -15.06
N SER A 293 9.37 -9.16 -13.75
CA SER A 293 9.76 -7.87 -13.17
C SER A 293 11.27 -7.76 -12.93
N GLY A 294 11.99 -8.89 -12.97
CA GLY A 294 13.39 -9.00 -12.57
C GLY A 294 13.62 -9.24 -11.08
N TYR A 295 12.60 -9.07 -10.23
CA TYR A 295 12.67 -9.34 -8.78
C TYR A 295 12.52 -10.83 -8.41
N GLY A 296 12.66 -11.72 -9.40
CA GLY A 296 12.46 -13.17 -9.30
C GLY A 296 11.03 -13.60 -9.67
N LEU A 297 10.91 -14.71 -10.40
CA LEU A 297 9.64 -15.20 -10.93
C LEU A 297 8.66 -15.62 -9.81
N ALA A 298 9.15 -16.01 -8.63
CA ALA A 298 8.30 -16.25 -7.46
C ALA A 298 7.63 -14.98 -6.95
N THR A 299 8.33 -13.84 -7.01
CA THR A 299 7.77 -12.51 -6.68
C THR A 299 6.67 -12.14 -7.66
N ASP A 300 6.91 -12.35 -8.96
CA ASP A 300 5.92 -12.10 -10.01
C ASP A 300 4.69 -13.00 -9.86
N ARG A 301 4.92 -14.30 -9.62
CA ARG A 301 3.86 -15.27 -9.35
C ARG A 301 3.05 -14.90 -8.11
N ALA A 302 3.71 -14.46 -7.04
CA ALA A 302 3.03 -14.01 -5.82
C ALA A 302 2.16 -12.77 -6.07
N ALA A 303 2.68 -11.79 -6.82
CA ALA A 303 1.93 -10.59 -7.21
C ALA A 303 0.71 -10.93 -8.09
N ARG A 304 0.88 -11.80 -9.09
CA ARG A 304 -0.24 -12.28 -9.92
C ARG A 304 -1.29 -13.01 -9.09
N THR A 305 -0.83 -13.89 -8.21
CA THR A 305 -1.67 -14.69 -7.34
C THR A 305 -2.55 -13.76 -6.48
N LEU A 306 -1.97 -12.71 -5.89
CA LEU A 306 -2.71 -11.65 -5.19
C LEU A 306 -3.70 -10.92 -6.10
N ASN A 307 -3.28 -10.46 -7.27
CA ASN A 307 -4.16 -9.75 -8.22
C ASN A 307 -5.31 -10.63 -8.74
N SER A 308 -5.16 -11.95 -8.72
CA SER A 308 -6.21 -12.91 -9.09
C SER A 308 -7.05 -13.42 -7.92
N SER A 309 -6.69 -13.05 -6.69
CA SER A 309 -7.39 -13.42 -5.45
C SER A 309 -8.55 -12.48 -5.15
N VAL A 310 -9.21 -12.68 -4.00
CA VAL A 310 -10.22 -11.75 -3.47
C VAL A 310 -9.76 -10.29 -3.37
N LEU A 311 -8.45 -10.02 -3.22
CA LEU A 311 -7.90 -8.66 -3.18
C LEU A 311 -8.04 -7.94 -4.54
N GLY A 312 -7.90 -8.69 -5.64
CA GLY A 312 -8.02 -8.14 -7.01
C GLY A 312 -9.40 -7.63 -7.37
N THR A 313 -10.42 -7.90 -6.54
CA THR A 313 -11.77 -7.38 -6.74
C THR A 313 -11.86 -5.86 -6.56
N GLY A 314 -10.92 -5.25 -5.81
CA GLY A 314 -10.97 -3.85 -5.39
C GLY A 314 -11.91 -3.60 -4.20
N LEU A 315 -12.68 -4.60 -3.77
CA LEU A 315 -13.64 -4.46 -2.66
C LEU A 315 -12.94 -4.44 -1.29
N LEU A 316 -11.85 -5.18 -1.14
CA LEU A 316 -11.19 -5.37 0.15
C LEU A 316 -10.13 -4.29 0.41
N PRO A 317 -9.94 -3.87 1.68
CA PRO A 317 -8.92 -2.89 2.07
C PRO A 317 -7.54 -3.14 1.49
N GLY A 318 -7.01 -2.15 0.79
CA GLY A 318 -5.70 -2.22 0.15
C GLY A 318 -5.16 -0.84 -0.12
N ARG A 319 -4.07 -0.47 0.56
CA ARG A 319 -3.46 0.85 0.38
C ARG A 319 -2.64 0.90 -0.91
N GLY A 320 -2.91 1.92 -1.72
CA GLY A 320 -2.21 2.19 -2.97
C GLY A 320 -0.73 2.51 -2.75
N VAL A 321 0.10 2.06 -3.70
CA VAL A 321 1.55 2.30 -3.72
C VAL A 321 1.97 3.36 -4.76
N ALA A 322 1.05 3.79 -5.62
CA ALA A 322 1.30 4.80 -6.65
C ALA A 322 1.60 6.18 -6.03
N LEU A 323 2.48 6.97 -6.65
CA LEU A 323 3.03 8.20 -6.07
C LEU A 323 1.96 9.22 -5.62
N ALA A 324 0.90 9.40 -6.40
CA ALA A 324 -0.18 10.34 -6.10
C ALA A 324 -1.15 9.84 -5.01
N TRP A 325 -1.19 8.53 -4.77
CA TRP A 325 -2.15 7.86 -3.89
C TRP A 325 -1.47 6.99 -2.84
N ARG A 326 -0.19 7.30 -2.58
CA ARG A 326 0.67 6.51 -1.72
C ARG A 326 0.06 6.50 -0.32
N GLY A 327 -0.44 5.34 0.10
CA GLY A 327 -1.08 5.15 1.40
C GLY A 327 -2.58 5.40 1.47
N LEU A 328 -3.23 5.83 0.38
CA LEU A 328 -4.70 5.89 0.32
C LEU A 328 -5.29 4.51 0.09
N ASP A 329 -6.42 4.22 0.71
CA ASP A 329 -7.18 2.98 0.52
C ASP A 329 -8.43 3.28 -0.32
N PRO A 330 -8.39 3.07 -1.65
CA PRO A 330 -9.53 3.35 -2.51
C PRO A 330 -10.58 2.23 -2.52
N SER A 331 -10.41 1.17 -1.72
CA SER A 331 -11.24 -0.02 -1.80
C SER A 331 -12.69 0.19 -1.35
N GLY A 332 -13.59 -0.66 -1.84
CA GLY A 332 -15.02 -0.60 -1.51
C GLY A 332 -15.32 -0.67 -0.01
N ALA A 333 -14.67 -1.56 0.74
CA ALA A 333 -14.86 -1.72 2.18
C ALA A 333 -13.88 -0.87 3.03
N GLY A 334 -12.85 -0.28 2.40
CA GLY A 334 -11.88 0.60 3.03
C GLY A 334 -12.23 2.08 2.90
N GLY A 335 -11.22 2.96 2.77
CA GLY A 335 -11.46 4.40 2.72
C GLY A 335 -11.95 4.98 4.05
N LEU A 336 -11.55 4.38 5.18
CA LEU A 336 -12.06 4.71 6.51
C LEU A 336 -11.81 6.19 6.87
N ARG A 337 -12.87 6.83 7.37
CA ARG A 337 -12.87 8.26 7.71
C ARG A 337 -11.84 8.57 8.79
N GLY A 338 -11.02 9.59 8.56
CA GLY A 338 -9.97 10.01 9.50
C GLY A 338 -8.67 9.18 9.44
N GLU A 339 -8.63 8.13 8.60
CA GLU A 339 -7.47 7.23 8.49
C GLU A 339 -6.74 7.33 7.15
N GLN A 340 -7.30 8.10 6.23
CA GLN A 340 -6.69 8.40 4.94
C GLN A 340 -5.61 9.49 5.11
N PRO A 341 -4.40 9.33 4.54
CA PRO A 341 -3.43 10.42 4.49
C PRO A 341 -3.97 11.63 3.72
N THR A 342 -3.41 12.81 4.00
CA THR A 342 -3.65 13.99 3.16
C THR A 342 -2.95 13.83 1.81
N VAL A 343 -3.55 14.42 0.78
CA VAL A 343 -2.99 14.47 -0.58
C VAL A 343 -2.50 15.87 -0.87
N SER A 344 -1.29 15.98 -1.37
CA SER A 344 -0.73 17.28 -1.78
C SER A 344 -1.19 17.62 -3.20
N LEU A 345 -2.10 18.59 -3.31
CA LEU A 345 -2.72 18.99 -4.57
C LEU A 345 -2.35 20.44 -4.95
N PRO A 346 -2.23 20.75 -6.25
CA PRO A 346 -1.99 22.12 -6.70
C PRO A 346 -3.25 22.98 -6.53
N VAL A 347 -3.17 24.02 -5.69
CA VAL A 347 -4.22 25.02 -5.45
C VAL A 347 -3.78 26.40 -5.93
N LEU A 348 -4.74 27.28 -6.19
CA LEU A 348 -4.47 28.69 -6.43
C LEU A 348 -4.32 29.43 -5.11
N VAL A 349 -3.32 30.31 -5.02
CA VAL A 349 -3.10 31.21 -3.89
C VAL A 349 -3.03 32.63 -4.43
N ASP A 350 -3.46 33.61 -3.61
CA ASP A 350 -3.57 35.03 -3.99
C ASP A 350 -4.54 35.25 -5.17
N GLU A 351 -5.57 34.41 -5.23
CA GLU A 351 -6.59 34.43 -6.27
C GLU A 351 -7.40 35.72 -6.27
N GLY A 352 -7.77 36.22 -7.46
CA GLY A 352 -8.39 37.54 -7.62
C GLY A 352 -7.40 38.71 -7.59
N THR A 353 -6.10 38.42 -7.69
CA THR A 353 -5.03 39.42 -7.75
C THR A 353 -4.03 39.11 -8.87
N ASP A 354 -3.23 40.10 -9.27
CA ASP A 354 -2.13 39.90 -10.23
C ASP A 354 -0.93 39.08 -9.70
N GLN A 355 -1.00 38.66 -8.43
CA GLN A 355 -0.04 37.80 -7.75
C GLN A 355 -0.49 36.33 -7.70
N VAL A 356 -1.63 36.00 -8.31
CA VAL A 356 -2.15 34.62 -8.37
C VAL A 356 -1.09 33.62 -8.81
N ARG A 357 -0.97 32.51 -8.09
CA ARG A 357 0.03 31.47 -8.38
C ARG A 357 -0.48 30.09 -7.95
N VAL A 358 0.13 29.06 -8.51
CA VAL A 358 -0.12 27.67 -8.10
C VAL A 358 0.82 27.29 -6.96
N ALA A 359 0.28 26.82 -5.84
CA ALA A 359 1.04 26.23 -4.73
C ALA A 359 0.50 24.83 -4.41
N LEU A 360 1.29 24.00 -3.72
CA LEU A 360 0.78 22.73 -3.19
C LEU A 360 0.13 22.97 -1.83
N ALA A 361 -1.05 22.37 -1.63
CA ALA A 361 -1.72 22.32 -0.35
C ALA A 361 -2.16 20.89 -0.03
N ASP A 362 -2.08 20.53 1.24
CA ASP A 362 -2.51 19.22 1.72
C ASP A 362 -4.02 19.24 1.97
N VAL A 363 -4.73 18.38 1.26
CA VAL A 363 -6.20 18.26 1.32
C VAL A 363 -6.57 16.86 1.79
N GLY A 364 -7.61 16.73 2.61
CA GLY A 364 -8.14 15.42 3.00
C GLY A 364 -8.73 14.67 1.80
N ALA A 365 -8.68 13.34 1.83
CA ALA A 365 -9.32 12.52 0.82
C ALA A 365 -10.86 12.74 0.83
N PRO A 366 -11.52 12.75 -0.35
CA PRO A 366 -12.97 12.93 -0.43
C PRO A 366 -13.71 11.76 0.24
N GLU A 367 -14.82 12.07 0.90
CA GLU A 367 -15.68 11.07 1.53
C GLU A 367 -16.52 10.33 0.47
N ALA A 368 -16.58 9.01 0.56
CA ALA A 368 -17.42 8.17 -0.30
C ALA A 368 -18.63 7.62 0.47
N ALA A 369 -19.67 7.24 -0.27
CA ALA A 369 -20.92 6.72 0.28
C ALA A 369 -20.85 5.21 0.64
N ASN A 370 -19.66 4.65 0.81
CA ASN A 370 -19.45 3.20 1.01
C ASN A 370 -19.57 2.75 2.46
N GLN A 371 -19.49 3.66 3.43
CA GLN A 371 -19.43 3.31 4.84
C GLN A 371 -20.82 3.16 5.48
N PRO A 372 -21.07 2.06 6.22
CA PRO A 372 -22.36 1.80 6.87
C PRO A 372 -22.54 2.54 8.20
N SER A 373 -21.49 3.19 8.70
CA SER A 373 -21.45 3.91 9.97
C SER A 373 -20.66 5.22 9.82
N PRO A 374 -21.00 6.29 10.57
CA PRO A 374 -20.21 7.53 10.59
C PRO A 374 -18.79 7.35 11.14
N GLU A 375 -18.61 6.38 12.03
CA GLU A 375 -17.31 5.98 12.60
C GLU A 375 -16.90 4.60 12.05
N PRO A 376 -15.59 4.37 11.77
CA PRO A 376 -15.06 3.06 11.40
C PRO A 376 -15.41 1.97 12.42
N VAL A 377 -16.06 0.89 11.96
CA VAL A 377 -16.44 -0.26 12.83
C VAL A 377 -16.12 -1.62 12.21
N LEU A 378 -15.36 -1.67 11.11
CA LEU A 378 -15.07 -2.90 10.37
C LEU A 378 -14.43 -3.97 11.27
N ALA A 379 -13.54 -3.56 12.17
CA ALA A 379 -12.87 -4.44 13.14
C ALA A 379 -13.83 -5.30 13.98
N ARG A 380 -15.05 -4.81 14.25
CA ARG A 380 -16.05 -5.52 15.06
C ARG A 380 -16.73 -6.66 14.28
N PHE A 381 -16.75 -6.58 12.94
CA PHE A 381 -17.60 -7.41 12.09
C PHE A 381 -16.83 -8.16 10.98
N TRP A 382 -15.50 -8.07 10.93
CA TRP A 382 -14.67 -8.81 9.96
C TRP A 382 -14.88 -10.35 9.99
N GLY A 383 -15.31 -10.91 11.12
CA GLY A 383 -15.64 -12.32 11.27
C GLY A 383 -16.94 -12.68 10.55
N ASP A 384 -17.90 -11.75 10.53
CA ASP A 384 -19.13 -11.88 9.75
C ASP A 384 -18.84 -11.84 8.25
N VAL A 385 -17.92 -10.96 7.80
CA VAL A 385 -17.45 -10.91 6.41
C VAL A 385 -16.86 -12.26 6.00
N ARG A 386 -15.93 -12.80 6.81
CA ARG A 386 -15.28 -14.09 6.53
C ARG A 386 -16.30 -15.24 6.49
N THR A 387 -17.19 -15.30 7.47
CA THR A 387 -18.19 -16.37 7.56
C THR A 387 -19.13 -16.36 6.35
N ALA A 388 -19.65 -15.20 5.97
CA ALA A 388 -20.51 -15.08 4.79
C ALA A 388 -19.77 -15.35 3.47
N PHE A 389 -18.48 -15.02 3.39
CA PHE A 389 -17.63 -15.38 2.25
C PHE A 389 -17.48 -16.90 2.10
N ASP A 390 -17.14 -17.60 3.19
CA ASP A 390 -17.02 -19.06 3.20
C ASP A 390 -18.36 -19.73 2.83
N GLU A 391 -19.47 -19.31 3.46
CA GLU A 391 -20.81 -19.86 3.20
C GLU A 391 -21.22 -19.76 1.71
N LEU A 392 -21.05 -18.59 1.09
CA LEU A 392 -21.43 -18.42 -0.31
C LEU A 392 -20.43 -19.09 -1.26
N THR A 393 -19.14 -19.11 -0.93
CA THR A 393 -18.13 -19.84 -1.72
C THR A 393 -18.43 -21.34 -1.75
N ASP A 394 -18.78 -21.93 -0.60
CA ASP A 394 -19.15 -23.34 -0.51
C ASP A 394 -20.42 -23.63 -1.33
N ARG A 395 -21.43 -22.76 -1.25
CA ARG A 395 -22.64 -22.87 -2.08
C ARG A 395 -22.34 -22.79 -3.57
N LEU A 396 -21.45 -21.89 -3.99
CA LEU A 396 -21.03 -21.77 -5.40
C LEU A 396 -20.31 -23.05 -5.86
N ARG A 397 -19.41 -23.59 -5.06
CA ARG A 397 -18.71 -24.86 -5.34
C ARG A 397 -19.67 -26.05 -5.39
N GLU A 398 -20.70 -26.05 -4.56
CA GLU A 398 -21.75 -27.05 -4.57
C GLU A 398 -22.56 -27.05 -5.87
N LEU A 399 -22.94 -25.85 -6.32
CA LEU A 399 -23.61 -25.65 -7.61
C LEU A 399 -22.72 -26.08 -8.78
N ASP A 400 -21.43 -25.75 -8.72
CA ASP A 400 -20.45 -26.12 -9.74
C ASP A 400 -20.30 -27.64 -9.86
N ARG A 401 -20.13 -28.34 -8.73
CA ARG A 401 -19.99 -29.81 -8.69
C ARG A 401 -21.21 -30.54 -9.28
N HIS A 402 -22.38 -29.93 -9.18
CA HIS A 402 -23.63 -30.46 -9.74
C HIS A 402 -23.93 -29.98 -11.17
N GLY A 403 -23.01 -29.24 -11.82
CA GLY A 403 -23.21 -28.68 -13.17
C GLY A 403 -24.33 -27.64 -13.23
N ARG A 404 -24.70 -27.04 -12.10
CA ARG A 404 -25.79 -26.06 -11.97
C ARG A 404 -25.29 -24.62 -11.97
N LEU A 405 -23.98 -24.39 -11.93
CA LEU A 405 -23.39 -23.04 -11.95
C LEU A 405 -23.36 -22.45 -13.37
N ASP A 406 -22.79 -23.16 -14.35
CA ASP A 406 -22.67 -22.68 -15.74
C ASP A 406 -24.00 -22.14 -16.33
N PRO A 407 -25.17 -22.81 -16.15
CA PRO A 407 -26.44 -22.29 -16.65
C PRO A 407 -26.81 -20.92 -16.08
N LEU A 408 -26.43 -20.62 -14.83
CA LEU A 408 -26.72 -19.33 -14.18
C LEU A 408 -25.97 -18.16 -14.80
N LEU A 409 -24.90 -18.44 -15.57
CA LEU A 409 -24.08 -17.45 -16.24
C LEU A 409 -24.48 -17.16 -17.69
N THR A 410 -25.50 -17.86 -18.22
CA THR A 410 -25.93 -17.73 -19.62
C THR A 410 -26.33 -16.29 -19.97
N ASP A 411 -26.94 -15.57 -19.04
CA ASP A 411 -27.41 -14.19 -19.24
C ASP A 411 -26.25 -13.20 -19.48
N PHE A 412 -25.01 -13.54 -19.08
CA PHE A 412 -23.83 -12.71 -19.32
C PHE A 412 -23.30 -12.82 -20.74
N VAL A 413 -23.66 -13.86 -21.50
CA VAL A 413 -23.10 -14.09 -22.84
C VAL A 413 -23.44 -12.93 -23.79
N GLY A 414 -22.40 -12.32 -24.36
CA GLY A 414 -22.50 -11.18 -25.26
C GLY A 414 -22.71 -9.83 -24.57
N CYS A 415 -22.69 -9.77 -23.23
CA CYS A 415 -22.60 -8.50 -22.52
C CYS A 415 -21.27 -7.81 -22.82
N GLN A 416 -21.28 -6.48 -22.95
CA GLN A 416 -20.06 -5.69 -23.04
C GLN A 416 -19.54 -5.40 -21.63
N VAL A 417 -18.27 -5.69 -21.39
CA VAL A 417 -17.56 -5.42 -20.14
C VAL A 417 -16.35 -4.53 -20.41
N ARG A 418 -16.03 -3.64 -19.47
CA ARG A 418 -14.86 -2.77 -19.48
C ARG A 418 -13.63 -3.58 -19.08
N PHE A 419 -12.56 -3.40 -19.83
CA PHE A 419 -11.25 -3.95 -19.49
C PHE A 419 -10.31 -2.80 -19.15
N VAL A 420 -9.99 -2.63 -17.87
CA VAL A 420 -9.07 -1.59 -17.41
C VAL A 420 -7.64 -2.00 -17.76
N ARG A 421 -7.13 -1.50 -18.88
CA ARG A 421 -5.76 -1.76 -19.38
C ARG A 421 -4.69 -0.97 -18.64
N ARG A 422 -5.05 0.20 -18.10
CA ARG A 422 -4.24 1.03 -17.20
C ARG A 422 -5.17 1.73 -16.23
N ASN A 423 -4.69 1.95 -15.01
CA ASN A 423 -5.46 2.68 -14.00
C ASN A 423 -5.75 4.10 -14.49
N THR A 424 -6.98 4.59 -14.30
CA THR A 424 -7.40 5.96 -14.64
C THR A 424 -6.42 7.01 -14.12
N GLU A 425 -5.83 6.81 -12.95
CA GLU A 425 -4.86 7.73 -12.34
C GLU A 425 -3.63 7.97 -13.22
N THR A 426 -3.12 6.92 -13.88
CA THR A 426 -1.99 7.07 -14.81
C THR A 426 -2.38 7.98 -15.98
N TYR A 427 -3.59 7.81 -16.50
CA TYR A 427 -4.12 8.67 -17.55
C TYR A 427 -4.33 10.11 -17.07
N ALA A 428 -4.86 10.30 -15.86
CA ALA A 428 -5.06 11.63 -15.29
C ALA A 428 -3.75 12.41 -15.15
N GLU A 429 -2.67 11.76 -14.70
CA GLU A 429 -1.34 12.37 -14.60
C GLU A 429 -0.73 12.71 -15.96
N LEU A 430 -0.86 11.80 -16.94
CA LEU A 430 -0.41 12.05 -18.31
C LEU A 430 -1.22 13.17 -18.98
N ALA A 431 -2.53 13.23 -18.75
CA ALA A 431 -3.37 14.33 -19.19
C ALA A 431 -2.90 15.65 -18.54
N ARG A 432 -2.66 15.67 -17.23
CA ARG A 432 -2.14 16.85 -16.52
C ARG A 432 -0.82 17.36 -17.11
N MET A 433 0.03 16.45 -17.57
CA MET A 433 1.26 16.81 -18.31
C MET A 433 0.94 17.36 -19.70
N LEU A 434 0.09 16.70 -20.49
CA LEU A 434 -0.29 17.16 -21.84
C LEU A 434 -0.95 18.54 -21.88
N TRP A 435 -1.67 18.91 -20.82
CA TRP A 435 -2.32 20.21 -20.66
C TRP A 435 -1.44 21.25 -19.94
N HIS A 436 -0.18 20.93 -19.65
CA HIS A 436 0.77 21.90 -19.08
C HIS A 436 1.14 22.98 -20.12
N PRO A 437 1.36 24.25 -19.73
CA PRO A 437 1.72 25.33 -20.67
C PRO A 437 2.90 25.03 -21.59
N ALA A 438 3.94 24.34 -21.08
CA ALA A 438 5.07 23.89 -21.91
C ALA A 438 4.65 22.90 -23.00
N SER A 439 3.71 21.99 -22.70
CA SER A 439 3.19 21.00 -23.63
C SER A 439 2.13 21.57 -24.59
N LEU A 440 1.47 22.66 -24.20
CA LEU A 440 0.60 23.43 -25.09
C LEU A 440 1.42 24.28 -26.08
N HIS A 441 2.64 24.68 -25.70
CA HIS A 441 3.60 25.35 -26.56
C HIS A 441 4.21 24.39 -27.59
N ASP A 442 4.70 23.23 -27.13
CA ASP A 442 5.32 22.19 -27.95
C ASP A 442 4.57 20.85 -27.78
N GLU A 443 3.41 20.75 -28.45
CA GLU A 443 2.61 19.51 -28.47
C GLU A 443 3.36 18.32 -29.06
N PRO A 444 4.13 18.44 -30.18
CA PRO A 444 4.89 17.31 -30.73
C PRO A 444 5.87 16.69 -29.72
N ALA A 445 6.66 17.50 -29.00
CA ALA A 445 7.58 16.99 -27.99
C ALA A 445 6.85 16.35 -26.81
N ALA A 446 5.75 16.96 -26.35
CA ALA A 446 4.92 16.40 -25.28
C ALA A 446 4.27 15.07 -25.69
N ARG A 447 3.75 14.97 -26.91
CA ARG A 447 3.16 13.76 -27.47
C ARG A 447 4.20 12.64 -27.56
N ALA A 448 5.40 12.95 -28.06
CA ALA A 448 6.50 11.98 -28.12
C ALA A 448 6.87 11.46 -26.73
N THR A 449 6.93 12.36 -25.74
CA THR A 449 7.24 12.00 -24.34
C THR A 449 6.16 11.09 -23.73
N VAL A 450 4.87 11.42 -23.87
CA VAL A 450 3.78 10.57 -23.37
C VAL A 450 3.74 9.22 -24.08
N THR A 451 3.93 9.21 -25.40
CA THR A 451 3.96 7.98 -26.20
C THR A 451 5.06 7.04 -25.69
N ASP A 452 6.27 7.57 -25.50
CA ASP A 452 7.41 6.83 -24.97
C ASP A 452 7.15 6.32 -23.53
N LEU A 453 6.54 7.12 -22.66
CA LEU A 453 6.13 6.69 -21.32
C LEU A 453 5.09 5.56 -21.35
N LEU A 454 4.06 5.66 -22.19
CA LEU A 454 3.02 4.63 -22.33
C LEU A 454 3.59 3.33 -22.89
N ILE A 455 4.44 3.41 -23.92
CA ILE A 455 5.12 2.23 -24.49
C ILE A 455 6.03 1.57 -23.46
N ARG A 456 6.83 2.36 -22.72
CA ARG A 456 7.66 1.81 -21.63
C ARG A 456 6.79 1.13 -20.57
N HIS A 457 5.67 1.74 -20.18
CA HIS A 457 4.75 1.12 -19.24
C HIS A 457 4.21 -0.22 -19.78
N GLY A 458 3.78 -0.28 -21.04
CA GLY A 458 3.29 -1.52 -21.66
C GLY A 458 4.34 -2.63 -21.81
N ARG A 459 5.64 -2.29 -21.76
CA ARG A 459 6.72 -3.28 -21.74
C ARG A 459 6.94 -3.92 -20.36
N HIS A 460 6.42 -3.31 -19.30
CA HIS A 460 6.59 -3.78 -17.91
C HIS A 460 5.28 -4.19 -17.24
N ALA A 461 4.12 -3.79 -17.79
CA ALA A 461 2.80 -4.18 -17.31
C ALA A 461 2.03 -4.87 -18.44
N ALA A 462 1.68 -6.15 -18.26
CA ALA A 462 1.10 -7.00 -19.31
C ALA A 462 -0.23 -6.45 -19.82
N GLU A 463 -1.00 -5.88 -18.91
CA GLU A 463 -2.26 -5.21 -19.15
C GLU A 463 -2.13 -3.91 -19.92
N ALA A 464 -0.99 -3.25 -19.93
CA ALA A 464 -0.83 -1.97 -20.61
C ALA A 464 -0.45 -2.17 -22.09
N PRO A 465 -1.19 -1.63 -23.06
CA PRO A 465 -0.83 -1.68 -24.48
C PRO A 465 0.57 -1.10 -24.76
N ALA A 466 1.40 -1.80 -25.53
CA ALA A 466 2.68 -1.27 -26.00
C ALA A 466 2.68 -0.97 -27.50
N GLU A 467 1.62 -1.36 -28.20
CA GLU A 467 1.43 -1.21 -29.63
C GLU A 467 1.32 0.28 -29.99
N PRO A 468 2.19 0.82 -30.87
CA PRO A 468 2.22 2.25 -31.17
C PRO A 468 0.88 2.82 -31.65
N GLU A 469 0.10 2.05 -32.41
CA GLU A 469 -1.22 2.46 -32.90
C GLU A 469 -2.23 2.61 -31.76
N VAL A 470 -2.25 1.67 -30.80
CA VAL A 470 -3.12 1.76 -29.62
C VAL A 470 -2.70 2.93 -28.75
N VAL A 471 -1.40 3.05 -28.46
CA VAL A 471 -0.86 4.17 -27.66
C VAL A 471 -1.18 5.51 -28.30
N ALA A 472 -1.11 5.64 -29.64
CA ALA A 472 -1.48 6.86 -30.33
C ALA A 472 -2.95 7.26 -30.06
N THR A 473 -3.88 6.30 -30.09
CA THR A 473 -5.29 6.55 -29.76
C THR A 473 -5.49 6.94 -28.29
N GLU A 474 -4.74 6.32 -27.37
CA GLU A 474 -4.76 6.72 -25.97
C GLU A 474 -4.31 8.17 -25.79
N VAL A 475 -3.24 8.60 -26.47
CA VAL A 475 -2.80 10.00 -26.40
C VAL A 475 -3.82 10.94 -27.03
N ASP A 476 -4.48 10.54 -28.12
CA ASP A 476 -5.52 11.34 -28.77
C ASP A 476 -6.71 11.61 -27.84
N ASP A 477 -7.17 10.61 -27.09
CA ASP A 477 -8.22 10.77 -26.07
C ASP A 477 -7.79 11.79 -24.98
N LEU A 478 -6.57 11.65 -24.44
CA LEU A 478 -6.06 12.53 -23.38
C LEU A 478 -5.91 13.98 -23.83
N LEU A 479 -5.54 14.20 -25.10
CA LEU A 479 -5.40 15.54 -25.69
C LEU A 479 -6.71 16.30 -25.76
N VAL A 480 -7.85 15.60 -25.77
CA VAL A 480 -9.19 16.22 -25.79
C VAL A 480 -9.93 16.07 -24.46
N GLY A 481 -9.25 15.56 -23.43
CA GLY A 481 -9.76 15.45 -22.07
C GLY A 481 -10.59 14.19 -21.79
N ASP A 482 -10.56 13.20 -22.68
CA ASP A 482 -11.14 11.89 -22.43
C ASP A 482 -10.10 10.93 -21.82
N ILE A 483 -10.57 10.03 -20.98
CA ILE A 483 -9.78 8.89 -20.49
C ILE A 483 -9.97 7.73 -21.47
N PRO A 484 -8.89 7.05 -21.92
CA PRO A 484 -9.00 5.90 -22.80
C PRO A 484 -9.88 4.78 -22.20
N MET A 485 -10.76 4.20 -23.02
CA MET A 485 -11.69 3.15 -22.59
C MET A 485 -11.62 1.93 -23.50
N PHE A 486 -11.29 0.79 -22.91
CA PHE A 486 -11.27 -0.51 -23.59
C PHE A 486 -12.44 -1.37 -23.12
N THR A 487 -13.09 -2.05 -24.07
CA THR A 487 -14.19 -2.97 -23.78
C THR A 487 -13.99 -4.29 -24.52
N THR A 488 -14.54 -5.37 -23.96
CA THR A 488 -14.59 -6.68 -24.59
C THR A 488 -15.98 -7.31 -24.38
N ALA A 489 -16.34 -8.28 -25.22
CA ALA A 489 -17.57 -9.05 -25.03
C ALA A 489 -17.30 -10.21 -24.06
N ALA A 490 -18.21 -10.44 -23.11
CA ALA A 490 -18.24 -11.65 -22.30
C ALA A 490 -18.74 -12.82 -23.15
N ASP A 491 -17.85 -13.44 -23.92
CA ASP A 491 -18.16 -14.65 -24.67
C ASP A 491 -18.05 -15.92 -23.81
N ARG A 492 -18.41 -17.07 -24.38
CA ARG A 492 -18.37 -18.36 -23.66
C ARG A 492 -16.95 -18.75 -23.26
N THR A 493 -15.94 -18.36 -24.05
CA THR A 493 -14.54 -18.68 -23.79
C THR A 493 -14.06 -17.90 -22.57
N LEU A 494 -14.26 -16.58 -22.53
CA LEU A 494 -13.88 -15.73 -21.42
C LEU A 494 -14.57 -16.12 -20.11
N ILE A 495 -15.87 -16.46 -20.17
CA ILE A 495 -16.62 -16.95 -19.00
C ILE A 495 -16.02 -18.28 -18.51
N SER A 496 -15.76 -19.23 -19.43
CA SER A 496 -15.18 -20.53 -19.08
C SER A 496 -13.76 -20.40 -18.50
N GLU A 497 -12.92 -19.54 -19.07
CA GLU A 497 -11.57 -19.25 -18.56
C GLU A 497 -11.63 -18.62 -17.17
N THR A 498 -12.59 -17.72 -16.94
CA THR A 498 -12.79 -17.08 -15.63
C THR A 498 -13.22 -18.09 -14.58
N LEU A 499 -14.17 -18.98 -14.90
CA LEU A 499 -14.56 -20.07 -14.01
C LEU A 499 -13.44 -21.08 -13.79
N GLY A 500 -12.67 -21.43 -14.83
CA GLY A 500 -11.51 -22.30 -14.71
C GLY A 500 -10.51 -21.78 -13.69
N ARG A 501 -10.18 -20.48 -13.76
CA ARG A 501 -9.30 -19.82 -12.78
C ARG A 501 -9.84 -19.85 -11.35
N TRP A 502 -11.16 -19.73 -11.18
CA TRP A 502 -11.77 -19.85 -9.86
C TRP A 502 -11.77 -21.29 -9.33
N ARG A 503 -11.98 -22.29 -10.20
CA ARG A 503 -11.90 -23.72 -9.86
C ARG A 503 -10.48 -24.14 -9.47
N ASP A 504 -9.47 -23.64 -10.17
CA ASP A 504 -8.05 -23.96 -9.96
C ASP A 504 -7.44 -23.20 -8.77
N ALA A 505 -8.17 -22.25 -8.17
CA ALA A 505 -7.68 -21.41 -7.10
C ALA A 505 -7.58 -22.14 -5.76
N ASP A 506 -6.55 -21.79 -4.99
CA ASP A 506 -6.41 -22.22 -3.60
C ASP A 506 -7.41 -21.46 -2.70
N PRO A 507 -8.43 -22.12 -2.14
CA PRO A 507 -9.39 -21.48 -1.26
C PRO A 507 -8.76 -20.98 0.05
N GLU A 508 -7.70 -21.62 0.53
CA GLU A 508 -7.05 -21.21 1.78
C GLU A 508 -6.33 -19.88 1.59
N LEU A 509 -5.68 -19.71 0.44
CA LEU A 509 -5.07 -18.44 0.07
C LEU A 509 -6.10 -17.32 0.01
N ASP A 510 -7.25 -17.52 -0.65
CA ASP A 510 -8.30 -16.49 -0.73
C ASP A 510 -8.78 -16.09 0.67
N ARG A 511 -8.96 -17.07 1.58
CA ARG A 511 -9.30 -16.79 2.99
C ARG A 511 -8.19 -16.04 3.72
N GLN A 512 -6.94 -16.44 3.53
CA GLN A 512 -5.78 -15.79 4.14
C GLN A 512 -5.65 -14.35 3.67
N VAL A 513 -5.83 -14.08 2.37
CA VAL A 513 -5.78 -12.74 1.78
C VAL A 513 -6.95 -11.89 2.29
N LEU A 514 -8.17 -12.43 2.35
CA LEU A 514 -9.34 -11.78 2.94
C LEU A 514 -9.05 -11.33 4.37
N SER A 515 -8.66 -12.27 5.24
CA SER A 515 -8.34 -11.97 6.63
C SER A 515 -7.20 -10.98 6.75
N SER A 516 -6.13 -11.15 5.97
CA SER A 516 -4.95 -10.28 6.00
C SER A 516 -5.27 -8.84 5.57
N SER A 517 -6.14 -8.66 4.58
CA SER A 517 -6.60 -7.36 4.09
C SER A 517 -7.46 -6.65 5.15
N LEU A 518 -8.48 -7.32 5.69
CA LEU A 518 -9.33 -6.79 6.76
C LEU A 518 -8.51 -6.44 8.02
N ILE A 519 -7.54 -7.30 8.38
CA ILE A 519 -6.59 -7.05 9.48
C ILE A 519 -5.69 -5.84 9.18
N SER A 520 -5.26 -5.66 7.94
CA SER A 520 -4.41 -4.52 7.58
C SER A 520 -5.16 -3.20 7.67
N ALA A 521 -6.45 -3.17 7.27
CA ALA A 521 -7.34 -2.01 7.48
C ALA A 521 -7.38 -1.64 8.95
N TYR A 522 -7.67 -2.62 9.79
CA TYR A 522 -7.71 -2.49 11.24
C TYR A 522 -6.41 -1.93 11.85
N LEU A 523 -5.24 -2.38 11.39
CA LEU A 523 -3.96 -1.88 11.89
C LEU A 523 -3.72 -0.39 11.56
N ASN A 524 -4.51 0.16 10.65
CA ASN A 524 -4.52 1.57 10.33
C ASN A 524 -5.64 2.35 11.07
N GLU A 525 -6.54 1.68 11.82
CA GLU A 525 -7.63 2.32 12.55
C GLU A 525 -7.16 3.05 13.82
N ALA A 526 -7.78 4.20 14.12
CA ALA A 526 -7.49 5.02 15.29
C ALA A 526 -8.75 5.31 16.13
N PRO A 527 -8.84 4.84 17.39
CA PRO A 527 -7.91 3.94 18.08
C PRO A 527 -8.08 2.48 17.63
N PRO A 528 -7.01 1.66 17.66
CA PRO A 528 -7.14 0.24 17.42
C PRO A 528 -8.07 -0.39 18.47
N ALA A 529 -8.94 -1.29 18.01
CA ALA A 529 -9.79 -2.15 18.82
C ALA A 529 -9.01 -2.88 19.93
N PRO A 530 -9.70 -3.32 20.99
CA PRO A 530 -9.05 -4.06 22.05
C PRO A 530 -8.45 -5.38 21.53
N PRO A 531 -7.26 -5.77 22.01
CA PRO A 531 -6.68 -7.07 21.66
C PRO A 531 -7.62 -8.20 22.08
N GLY A 532 -7.49 -9.34 21.39
CA GLY A 532 -8.17 -10.57 21.80
C GLY A 532 -7.80 -11.00 23.23
N PRO A 533 -8.45 -12.05 23.77
CA PRO A 533 -8.13 -12.55 25.10
C PRO A 533 -6.62 -12.87 25.24
N PRO A 534 -6.05 -12.90 26.45
CA PRO A 534 -4.64 -13.20 26.61
C PRO A 534 -4.36 -14.69 26.37
N LEU A 535 -3.24 -14.99 25.69
CA LEU A 535 -2.68 -16.32 25.41
C LEU A 535 -1.98 -16.89 26.64
N ILE A 536 -2.75 -17.14 27.70
CA ILE A 536 -2.20 -17.68 28.95
C ILE A 536 -2.62 -19.15 29.04
N PRO A 537 -1.66 -20.10 29.04
CA PRO A 537 -2.00 -21.51 29.19
C PRO A 537 -2.60 -21.75 30.58
N ARG A 538 -3.75 -22.45 30.63
CA ARG A 538 -4.44 -22.75 31.90
C ARG A 538 -3.60 -23.65 32.83
N ARG A 539 -2.78 -24.52 32.25
CA ARG A 539 -1.87 -25.42 32.96
C ARG A 539 -0.58 -25.54 32.17
N THR A 540 0.53 -25.14 32.78
CA THR A 540 1.88 -25.25 32.22
C THR A 540 2.43 -26.66 32.38
N ARG A 541 3.09 -27.19 31.34
CA ARG A 541 3.77 -28.49 31.36
C ARG A 541 5.28 -28.27 31.49
N PRO A 542 5.96 -28.64 32.59
CA PRO A 542 7.40 -28.43 32.75
C PRO A 542 8.27 -29.54 32.14
N GLU A 543 7.70 -30.64 31.69
CA GLU A 543 8.44 -31.81 31.22
C GLU A 543 8.89 -31.67 29.74
N ASP A 544 9.95 -32.41 29.38
CA ASP A 544 10.44 -32.60 28.01
C ASP A 544 10.64 -31.32 27.18
N LEU A 545 11.02 -30.22 27.84
CA LEU A 545 11.12 -28.89 27.23
C LEU A 545 11.93 -28.88 25.93
N ASP A 546 13.07 -29.56 25.91
CA ASP A 546 13.94 -29.58 24.73
C ASP A 546 13.32 -30.33 23.55
N ARG A 547 12.66 -31.48 23.78
CA ARG A 547 11.94 -32.21 22.73
C ARG A 547 10.80 -31.36 22.16
N ARG A 548 10.00 -30.75 23.04
CA ARG A 548 8.85 -29.91 22.67
C ARG A 548 9.28 -28.69 21.86
N ARG A 549 10.35 -28.02 22.30
CA ARG A 549 11.00 -26.92 21.58
C ARG A 549 11.44 -27.33 20.17
N ARG A 550 12.08 -28.50 20.00
CA ARG A 550 12.47 -28.99 18.66
C ARG A 550 11.27 -29.29 17.77
N THR A 551 10.23 -29.90 18.32
CA THR A 551 8.96 -30.15 17.60
C THR A 551 8.36 -28.84 17.09
N LEU A 552 8.19 -27.85 17.97
CA LEU A 552 7.63 -26.54 17.62
C LEU A 552 8.50 -25.80 16.59
N ALA A 553 9.83 -25.86 16.73
CA ALA A 553 10.73 -25.26 15.74
C ALA A 553 10.58 -25.92 14.36
N ALA A 554 10.45 -27.25 14.32
CA ALA A 554 10.22 -27.98 13.08
C ALA A 554 8.84 -27.70 12.47
N GLU A 555 7.80 -27.53 13.28
CA GLU A 555 6.47 -27.12 12.81
C GLU A 555 6.51 -25.74 12.15
N VAL A 556 7.16 -24.75 12.79
CA VAL A 556 7.35 -23.41 12.21
C VAL A 556 8.03 -23.49 10.85
N VAL A 557 9.11 -24.27 10.72
CA VAL A 557 9.84 -24.39 9.45
C VAL A 557 9.03 -25.13 8.39
N ARG A 558 8.24 -26.16 8.75
CA ARG A 558 7.31 -26.82 7.83
C ARG A 558 6.25 -25.84 7.32
N THR A 559 5.64 -25.04 8.20
CA THR A 559 4.66 -24.03 7.80
C THR A 559 5.25 -23.03 6.82
N LEU A 560 6.48 -22.53 7.07
CA LEU A 560 7.16 -21.63 6.14
C LEU A 560 7.43 -22.30 4.78
N ARG A 561 7.84 -23.57 4.79
CA ARG A 561 8.10 -24.34 3.56
C ARG A 561 6.84 -24.58 2.74
N ASP A 562 5.73 -24.92 3.40
CA ASP A 562 4.49 -25.34 2.76
C ASP A 562 3.70 -24.14 2.21
N THR A 563 3.90 -22.95 2.78
CA THR A 563 3.28 -21.69 2.34
C THR A 563 4.13 -20.87 1.36
N ALA A 564 5.34 -21.34 1.02
CA ALA A 564 6.24 -20.63 0.11
C ALA A 564 5.70 -20.66 -1.33
N VAL A 565 5.59 -19.48 -1.94
CA VAL A 565 5.39 -19.35 -3.39
C VAL A 565 6.73 -19.63 -4.07
N ARG A 566 6.78 -20.67 -4.90
CA ARG A 566 7.98 -21.10 -5.63
C ARG A 566 7.80 -20.92 -7.12
N ALA A 567 8.91 -20.69 -7.82
CA ALA A 567 8.93 -20.59 -9.27
C ALA A 567 10.06 -21.41 -9.90
N GLU A 568 9.96 -21.58 -11.21
CA GLU A 568 10.79 -22.46 -12.04
C GLU A 568 12.21 -21.91 -12.22
N ASP A 569 12.43 -20.61 -11.98
CA ASP A 569 13.75 -19.97 -11.94
C ASP A 569 14.52 -20.22 -10.64
N GLY A 570 13.97 -21.07 -9.76
CA GLY A 570 14.56 -21.42 -8.48
C GLY A 570 14.36 -20.36 -7.40
N THR A 571 13.49 -19.36 -7.59
CA THR A 571 13.18 -18.36 -6.55
C THR A 571 12.03 -18.79 -5.63
N ALA A 572 11.99 -18.23 -4.41
CA ALA A 572 10.89 -18.41 -3.46
C ALA A 572 10.57 -17.14 -2.65
N THR A 573 9.28 -16.90 -2.39
CA THR A 573 8.80 -15.80 -1.55
C THR A 573 7.48 -16.17 -0.83
N TRP A 574 6.89 -15.23 -0.09
CA TRP A 574 5.59 -15.39 0.57
C TRP A 574 4.70 -14.18 0.33
N ILE A 575 3.40 -14.39 0.53
CA ILE A 575 2.37 -13.36 0.55
C ILE A 575 2.01 -13.08 2.02
N ALA A 576 2.16 -11.84 2.48
CA ALA A 576 1.82 -11.45 3.85
C ALA A 576 1.53 -9.95 3.97
N PRO A 577 0.93 -9.49 5.08
CA PRO A 577 0.90 -8.07 5.43
C PRO A 577 2.32 -7.52 5.65
N VAL A 578 2.67 -6.47 4.92
CA VAL A 578 3.95 -5.76 5.02
C VAL A 578 3.69 -4.27 5.25
N ILE A 579 4.53 -3.62 6.06
CA ILE A 579 4.43 -2.18 6.34
C ILE A 579 5.27 -1.35 5.37
N THR A 580 4.63 -0.58 4.51
CA THR A 580 5.31 0.30 3.55
C THR A 580 5.45 1.71 4.13
N ALA A 581 6.63 2.33 4.00
CA ALA A 581 6.86 3.69 4.49
C ALA A 581 5.87 4.68 3.86
N GLY A 582 5.20 5.50 4.68
CA GLY A 582 4.19 6.46 4.23
C GLY A 582 2.86 5.85 3.75
N SER A 583 2.73 4.52 3.72
CA SER A 583 1.56 3.84 3.15
C SER A 583 0.88 2.84 4.07
N GLY A 584 1.30 2.70 5.33
CA GLY A 584 0.67 1.77 6.27
C GLY A 584 0.86 0.29 5.91
N TRP A 585 -0.05 -0.54 6.42
CA TRP A 585 -0.05 -2.00 6.17
C TRP A 585 -0.79 -2.36 4.87
N ALA A 586 -0.18 -3.24 4.06
CA ALA A 586 -0.80 -3.81 2.86
C ALA A 586 -0.33 -5.25 2.63
N VAL A 587 -1.16 -6.07 1.99
CA VAL A 587 -0.81 -7.47 1.63
C VAL A 587 -0.05 -7.48 0.31
N GLN A 588 1.19 -7.96 0.32
CA GLN A 588 2.08 -7.97 -0.85
C GLN A 588 3.11 -9.11 -0.78
N PRO A 589 3.84 -9.42 -1.86
CA PRO A 589 5.03 -10.25 -1.79
C PRO A 589 6.05 -9.65 -0.81
N LEU A 590 6.80 -10.49 -0.10
CA LEU A 590 7.79 -10.00 0.86
C LEU A 590 8.94 -9.23 0.17
N THR A 591 9.36 -8.16 0.83
CA THR A 591 10.54 -7.35 0.47
C THR A 591 11.85 -7.98 0.96
N ALA A 592 12.99 -7.49 0.47
CA ALA A 592 14.31 -7.93 0.90
C ALA A 592 14.81 -7.18 2.15
N ASP A 593 14.30 -7.55 3.33
CA ASP A 593 14.74 -7.01 4.63
C ASP A 593 14.73 -8.05 5.76
N MET A 594 15.31 -7.68 6.90
CA MET A 594 15.42 -8.48 8.13
C MET A 594 14.20 -8.37 9.03
N TYR A 595 13.30 -7.41 8.82
CA TYR A 595 12.18 -7.15 9.72
C TYR A 595 10.99 -8.06 9.41
N LEU A 596 10.44 -7.89 8.22
CA LEU A 596 9.30 -8.66 7.68
C LEU A 596 9.69 -9.46 6.43
N GLY A 597 10.86 -9.16 5.85
CA GLY A 597 11.26 -9.63 4.54
C GLY A 597 11.95 -10.99 4.46
N THR A 598 12.36 -11.30 3.23
CA THR A 598 13.00 -12.57 2.83
C THR A 598 14.38 -12.78 3.46
N VAL A 599 15.13 -11.72 3.75
CA VAL A 599 16.47 -11.85 4.38
C VAL A 599 16.35 -12.40 5.80
N GLY A 600 15.36 -11.94 6.56
CA GLY A 600 15.09 -12.46 7.90
C GLY A 600 14.72 -13.95 7.90
N ILE A 601 13.97 -14.39 6.89
CA ILE A 601 13.63 -15.80 6.70
C ILE A 601 14.85 -16.62 6.26
N ALA A 602 15.68 -16.10 5.36
CA ALA A 602 16.94 -16.75 4.98
C ALA A 602 17.85 -16.97 6.20
N VAL A 603 17.96 -15.99 7.10
CA VAL A 603 18.69 -16.12 8.36
C VAL A 603 18.10 -17.21 9.25
N LEU A 604 16.77 -17.27 9.42
CA LEU A 604 16.13 -18.37 10.15
C LEU A 604 16.49 -19.73 9.54
N LEU A 605 16.32 -19.90 8.23
CA LEU A 605 16.53 -21.19 7.57
C LEU A 605 18.00 -21.62 7.67
N ALA A 606 18.95 -20.69 7.51
CA ALA A 606 20.37 -20.96 7.72
C ALA A 606 20.67 -21.35 9.19
N ALA A 607 20.09 -20.64 10.16
CA ALA A 607 20.23 -20.96 11.57
C ALA A 607 19.64 -22.33 11.90
N TYR A 608 18.49 -22.67 11.32
CA TYR A 608 17.84 -23.96 11.51
C TYR A 608 18.70 -25.11 11.00
N GLN A 609 19.30 -24.97 9.81
CA GLN A 609 20.25 -25.97 9.29
C GLN A 609 21.49 -26.11 10.18
N HIS A 610 22.04 -24.99 10.65
CA HIS A 610 23.19 -24.99 11.56
C HIS A 610 22.88 -25.77 12.84
N GLU A 611 21.73 -25.49 13.46
CA GLU A 611 21.30 -26.15 14.70
C GLU A 611 20.91 -27.61 14.49
N THR A 612 20.31 -27.96 13.34
CA THR A 612 20.01 -29.34 12.95
C THR A 612 21.29 -30.16 12.81
N THR A 613 22.29 -29.62 12.11
CA THR A 613 23.62 -30.26 11.95
C THR A 613 24.29 -30.48 13.31
N ALA A 614 24.05 -29.59 14.27
CA ALA A 614 24.60 -29.70 15.61
C ALA A 614 23.75 -30.58 16.57
N GLY A 615 22.70 -31.24 16.08
CA GLY A 615 21.81 -32.11 16.87
C GLY A 615 20.90 -31.36 17.85
N ARG A 616 20.69 -30.05 17.64
CA ARG A 616 19.89 -29.16 18.49
C ARG A 616 18.52 -28.83 17.89
N ALA A 617 18.22 -29.26 16.67
CA ALA A 617 16.90 -29.17 16.05
C ALA A 617 16.60 -30.48 15.33
N ASP A 618 15.31 -30.83 15.21
CA ASP A 618 14.89 -32.00 14.44
C ASP A 618 14.99 -31.67 12.94
N PRO A 619 15.35 -32.61 12.06
CA PRO A 619 15.45 -32.34 10.62
C PRO A 619 14.06 -32.12 9.98
N VAL A 620 14.01 -31.24 8.98
CA VAL A 620 12.86 -31.04 8.10
C VAL A 620 13.35 -31.10 6.66
N ASP A 621 12.69 -31.95 5.86
CA ASP A 621 13.03 -32.12 4.44
C ASP A 621 12.71 -30.85 3.64
N GLY A 622 13.57 -30.51 2.68
CA GLY A 622 13.35 -29.37 1.78
C GLY A 622 13.86 -28.01 2.28
N VAL A 623 14.50 -27.95 3.47
CA VAL A 623 14.97 -26.69 4.07
C VAL A 623 16.14 -26.10 3.29
N ALA A 624 17.04 -26.93 2.75
CA ALA A 624 18.18 -26.45 1.96
C ALA A 624 17.73 -25.83 0.64
N GLU A 625 16.84 -26.52 -0.05
CA GLU A 625 16.24 -26.10 -1.30
C GLU A 625 15.41 -24.83 -1.12
N LEU A 626 14.69 -24.70 0.01
CA LEU A 626 14.00 -23.47 0.34
C LEU A 626 14.96 -22.32 0.62
N LEU A 627 16.02 -22.53 1.42
CA LEU A 627 17.01 -21.50 1.71
C LEU A 627 17.67 -20.99 0.42
N ASP A 628 18.11 -21.90 -0.45
CA ASP A 628 18.72 -21.54 -1.73
C ASP A 628 17.77 -20.72 -2.60
N ALA A 629 16.48 -21.07 -2.59
CA ALA A 629 15.46 -20.36 -3.35
C ALA A 629 15.14 -18.96 -2.80
N VAL A 630 15.12 -18.79 -1.48
CA VAL A 630 14.95 -17.47 -0.85
C VAL A 630 16.17 -16.59 -1.13
N LEU A 631 17.38 -17.14 -1.06
CA LEU A 631 18.60 -16.40 -1.42
C LEU A 631 18.61 -16.02 -2.90
N ALA A 632 18.10 -16.86 -3.80
CA ALA A 632 17.92 -16.50 -5.21
C ALA A 632 16.99 -15.29 -5.38
N THR A 633 15.89 -15.21 -4.63
CA THR A 633 15.00 -14.03 -4.61
C THR A 633 15.71 -12.77 -4.11
N VAL A 634 16.49 -12.87 -3.02
CA VAL A 634 17.26 -11.72 -2.48
C VAL A 634 18.27 -11.22 -3.51
N ARG A 635 18.97 -12.14 -4.18
CA ARG A 635 19.93 -11.81 -5.25
C ARG A 635 19.24 -11.12 -6.42
N ALA A 636 18.14 -11.68 -6.92
CA ALA A 636 17.38 -11.10 -8.04
C ALA A 636 16.90 -9.68 -7.72
N ALA A 637 16.38 -9.45 -6.51
CA ALA A 637 15.95 -8.13 -6.08
C ALA A 637 17.10 -7.10 -6.02
N GLU A 638 18.26 -7.47 -5.49
CA GLU A 638 19.44 -6.60 -5.45
C GLU A 638 19.98 -6.30 -6.85
N ASP A 639 20.07 -7.32 -7.70
CA ASP A 639 20.58 -7.21 -9.06
C ASP A 639 19.63 -6.36 -9.94
N GLN A 640 18.31 -6.47 -9.73
CA GLN A 640 17.33 -5.62 -10.42
C GLN A 640 17.42 -4.15 -9.99
N VAL A 641 17.60 -3.87 -8.69
CA VAL A 641 17.81 -2.49 -8.21
C VAL A 641 19.10 -1.89 -8.78
N GLU A 642 20.14 -2.69 -8.95
CA GLU A 642 21.38 -2.26 -9.62
C GLU A 642 21.13 -1.94 -11.11
N ALA A 643 20.38 -2.80 -11.82
CA ALA A 643 20.00 -2.58 -13.21
C ALA A 643 19.15 -1.31 -13.38
N ASP A 644 18.15 -1.08 -12.50
CA ASP A 644 17.30 0.09 -12.52
C ASP A 644 18.12 1.39 -12.35
N ARG A 645 19.12 1.38 -11.45
CA ARG A 645 20.03 2.53 -11.27
C ARG A 645 20.95 2.77 -12.45
N ALA A 646 21.32 1.72 -13.19
CA ALA A 646 22.15 1.85 -14.39
C ALA A 646 21.42 2.55 -15.56
N THR A 647 20.09 2.69 -15.50
CA THR A 647 19.29 3.39 -16.52
C THR A 647 19.53 4.90 -16.57
N GLY A 648 20.13 5.49 -15.52
CA GLY A 648 20.31 6.94 -15.39
C GLY A 648 19.05 7.71 -14.97
N ILE A 649 17.93 7.02 -14.77
CA ILE A 649 16.70 7.63 -14.22
C ILE A 649 16.95 7.94 -12.73
N PRO A 650 16.64 9.15 -12.24
CA PRO A 650 16.74 9.45 -10.81
C PRO A 650 15.80 8.56 -9.98
N ILE A 651 16.36 7.69 -9.16
CA ILE A 651 15.63 6.81 -8.24
C ILE A 651 15.85 7.30 -6.81
N ARG A 652 14.78 7.40 -6.02
CA ARG A 652 14.87 7.74 -4.59
C ARG A 652 15.75 6.69 -3.89
N PRO A 653 16.78 7.11 -3.11
CA PRO A 653 17.59 6.17 -2.35
C PRO A 653 16.74 5.30 -1.42
N GLU A 654 17.12 4.04 -1.27
CA GLU A 654 16.51 3.13 -0.29
C GLU A 654 16.87 3.59 1.14
N PRO A 655 16.02 3.32 2.15
CA PRO A 655 16.35 3.61 3.54
C PRO A 655 17.65 2.92 3.99
N SER A 656 18.38 3.53 4.93
CA SER A 656 19.62 2.97 5.48
C SER A 656 19.41 2.03 6.67
N GLY A 657 18.18 1.88 7.16
CA GLY A 657 17.82 1.19 8.40
C GLY A 657 18.41 -0.19 8.64
N GLY A 658 18.57 -0.51 9.93
CA GLY A 658 19.16 -1.75 10.42
C GLY A 658 18.21 -2.93 10.35
N TYR A 659 16.90 -2.72 10.26
CA TYR A 659 15.91 -3.79 10.09
C TYR A 659 15.17 -3.69 8.77
N VAL A 660 15.04 -2.49 8.22
CA VAL A 660 14.44 -2.22 6.91
C VAL A 660 15.37 -1.28 6.15
N GLY A 661 15.96 -1.75 5.04
CA GLY A 661 16.84 -0.95 4.20
C GLY A 661 18.19 -1.58 3.87
N LEU A 662 19.18 -0.73 3.61
CA LEU A 662 20.55 -1.15 3.26
C LEU A 662 21.26 -1.80 4.46
N GLY A 663 21.23 -1.18 5.65
CA GLY A 663 21.85 -1.71 6.86
C GLY A 663 21.37 -3.14 7.16
N SER A 664 20.05 -3.35 7.06
CA SER A 664 19.38 -4.64 7.19
C SER A 664 19.99 -5.77 6.36
N ARG A 665 20.19 -5.53 5.06
CA ARG A 665 20.78 -6.53 4.17
C ARG A 665 22.28 -6.71 4.42
N ILE A 666 23.01 -5.65 4.78
CA ILE A 666 24.44 -5.74 5.11
C ILE A 666 24.66 -6.75 6.25
N TRP A 667 24.00 -6.57 7.41
CA TRP A 667 24.21 -7.51 8.51
C TRP A 667 23.53 -8.87 8.27
N GLY A 668 22.45 -8.92 7.49
CA GLY A 668 21.87 -10.18 7.03
C GLY A 668 22.88 -11.04 6.28
N TRP A 669 23.59 -10.46 5.30
CA TRP A 669 24.66 -11.15 4.57
C TRP A 669 25.83 -11.55 5.48
N LEU A 670 26.27 -10.68 6.39
CA LEU A 670 27.34 -11.01 7.35
C LEU A 670 26.94 -12.16 8.29
N LEU A 671 25.68 -12.21 8.72
CA LEU A 671 25.18 -13.30 9.57
C LEU A 671 25.03 -14.60 8.79
N LEU A 672 24.50 -14.56 7.56
CA LEU A 672 24.45 -15.73 6.67
C LEU A 672 25.84 -16.32 6.43
N ARG A 673 26.82 -15.45 6.18
CA ARG A 673 28.23 -15.82 6.06
C ARG A 673 28.73 -16.56 7.29
N ARG A 674 28.45 -16.04 8.49
CA ARG A 674 28.84 -16.66 9.77
C ARG A 674 28.18 -18.02 10.00
N LEU A 675 26.95 -18.20 9.53
CA LEU A 675 26.24 -19.48 9.58
C LEU A 675 26.73 -20.48 8.51
N GLY A 676 27.77 -20.14 7.75
CA GLY A 676 28.38 -21.01 6.72
C GLY A 676 27.74 -20.90 5.35
N ARG A 677 27.05 -19.79 5.05
CA ARG A 677 26.36 -19.54 3.77
C ARG A 677 26.93 -18.29 3.08
N GLY A 678 27.63 -18.52 1.97
CA GLY A 678 28.33 -17.50 1.16
C GLY A 678 29.00 -18.06 -0.12
N ASP A 679 29.07 -19.40 -0.26
CA ASP A 679 29.80 -20.11 -1.33
C ASP A 679 28.93 -21.05 -2.20
N ALA A 680 27.60 -21.02 -2.08
CA ALA A 680 26.72 -21.88 -2.88
C ALA A 680 26.40 -21.24 -4.25
N GLY A 681 27.36 -21.34 -5.17
CA GLY A 681 27.18 -21.08 -6.59
C GLY A 681 28.32 -21.70 -7.39
N LEU A 682 27.99 -22.61 -8.34
CA LEU A 682 28.88 -23.36 -9.25
C LEU A 682 29.40 -24.74 -8.77
N ARG A 683 28.52 -25.59 -8.24
CA ARG A 683 28.70 -27.06 -8.35
C ARG A 683 27.45 -27.75 -8.89
N ALA A 684 27.04 -27.40 -10.10
CA ALA A 684 26.23 -28.28 -10.95
C ALA A 684 26.39 -27.86 -12.41
N GLY A 685 26.98 -28.72 -13.24
CA GLY A 685 27.05 -28.54 -14.69
C GLY A 685 28.35 -29.04 -15.32
N ASN A 686 28.26 -30.15 -16.06
CA ASN A 686 29.25 -30.73 -16.97
C ASN A 686 30.48 -31.47 -16.42
N ARG A 687 30.31 -32.80 -16.28
CA ARG A 687 31.33 -33.76 -16.70
C ARG A 687 30.70 -34.86 -17.56
N HIS A 688 30.56 -34.62 -18.86
CA HIS A 688 30.47 -35.65 -19.91
C HIS A 688 31.28 -35.16 -21.13
N GLY A 689 32.25 -35.98 -21.58
CA GLY A 689 33.01 -36.04 -22.86
C GLY A 689 33.34 -34.74 -23.62
N THR A 690 34.54 -34.49 -24.15
CA THR A 690 35.47 -35.35 -24.90
C THR A 690 36.81 -34.60 -25.06
N GLY A 691 37.93 -35.33 -25.23
CA GLY A 691 39.27 -34.73 -25.24
C GLY A 691 39.81 -34.27 -26.59
N ARG A 692 40.85 -33.43 -26.57
CA ARG A 692 42.12 -33.58 -27.33
C ARG A 692 43.15 -32.48 -26.98
N GLY A 693 44.33 -32.96 -26.56
CA GLY A 693 45.71 -32.45 -26.75
C GLY A 693 46.04 -30.95 -26.80
N GLY A 694 46.92 -30.53 -25.90
CA GLY A 694 47.73 -29.30 -26.02
C GLY A 694 48.56 -29.06 -24.76
N THR A 695 49.84 -29.43 -24.82
CA THR A 695 50.84 -29.20 -23.77
C THR A 695 51.28 -27.74 -23.75
N ASP A 696 51.26 -27.08 -22.59
CA ASP A 696 52.29 -26.08 -22.26
C ASP A 696 52.47 -25.85 -20.76
N ARG A 697 53.74 -25.65 -20.40
CA ARG A 697 54.30 -25.60 -19.03
C ARG A 697 54.30 -24.19 -18.45
N HIS A 698 54.10 -24.14 -17.13
CA HIS A 698 54.62 -23.14 -16.17
C HIS A 698 54.29 -21.65 -16.37
N GLY A 699 53.22 -21.23 -15.69
CA GLY A 699 53.08 -19.88 -15.15
C GLY A 699 52.36 -19.98 -13.81
N THR A 700 53.09 -19.76 -12.70
CA THR A 700 52.54 -19.66 -11.34
C THR A 700 51.69 -18.39 -11.21
N GLY A 701 50.44 -18.47 -11.68
CA GLY A 701 49.39 -17.51 -11.33
C GLY A 701 48.81 -17.89 -9.98
N ARG A 702 49.09 -17.09 -8.94
CA ARG A 702 48.40 -17.16 -7.64
C ARG A 702 46.89 -17.15 -7.90
N GLY A 703 46.23 -18.24 -7.53
CA GLY A 703 44.78 -18.35 -7.57
C GLY A 703 44.14 -17.30 -6.68
N GLY A 704 43.39 -16.38 -7.28
CA GLY A 704 42.33 -15.66 -6.58
C GLY A 704 41.23 -16.67 -6.28
N THR A 705 41.25 -17.25 -5.09
CA THR A 705 40.12 -18.02 -4.56
C THR A 705 38.91 -17.12 -4.47
N ALA A 706 37.74 -17.66 -4.83
CA ALA A 706 36.42 -17.06 -4.67
C ALA A 706 36.33 -16.23 -3.37
N THR A 707 36.22 -14.92 -3.54
CA THR A 707 35.99 -13.93 -2.50
C THR A 707 34.49 -13.95 -2.19
N ASP A 708 34.12 -14.54 -1.04
CA ASP A 708 32.77 -14.69 -0.45
C ASP A 708 31.68 -13.77 -1.05
N GLU A 709 30.66 -14.36 -1.71
CA GLU A 709 29.58 -13.61 -2.35
C GLU A 709 28.83 -12.70 -1.37
N ALA A 710 28.61 -13.18 -0.14
CA ALA A 710 27.92 -12.41 0.89
C ALA A 710 28.71 -11.13 1.22
N LEU A 711 30.04 -11.22 1.27
CA LEU A 711 30.89 -10.06 1.49
C LEU A 711 30.86 -9.08 0.32
N ARG A 712 30.88 -9.57 -0.93
CA ARG A 712 30.75 -8.73 -2.13
C ARG A 712 29.43 -7.96 -2.13
N ARG A 713 28.31 -8.63 -1.82
CA ARG A 713 26.98 -8.01 -1.75
C ARG A 713 26.88 -7.00 -0.61
N ALA A 714 27.40 -7.34 0.58
CA ALA A 714 27.47 -6.40 1.71
C ALA A 714 28.24 -5.11 1.36
N ARG A 715 29.36 -5.22 0.64
CA ARG A 715 30.13 -4.05 0.15
C ARG A 715 29.36 -3.21 -0.86
N ALA A 716 28.69 -3.85 -1.81
CA ALA A 716 27.87 -3.15 -2.81
C ALA A 716 26.74 -2.36 -2.13
N LEU A 717 26.08 -2.96 -1.13
CA LEU A 717 25.05 -2.30 -0.32
C LEU A 717 25.63 -1.14 0.52
N ALA A 718 26.79 -1.34 1.15
CA ALA A 718 27.46 -0.33 1.97
C ALA A 718 27.82 0.92 1.15
N ALA A 719 28.21 0.76 -0.12
CA ALA A 719 28.53 1.86 -1.02
C ALA A 719 27.34 2.80 -1.30
N LEU A 720 26.10 2.33 -1.09
CA LEU A 720 24.88 3.10 -1.33
C LEU A 720 24.43 3.91 -0.10
N VAL A 721 24.92 3.56 1.09
CA VAL A 721 24.51 4.17 2.36
C VAL A 721 24.69 5.70 2.38
N PRO A 722 25.78 6.30 1.85
CA PRO A 722 25.92 7.77 1.88
C PRO A 722 24.79 8.52 1.17
N ALA A 723 24.25 7.97 0.07
CA ALA A 723 23.12 8.58 -0.64
C ALA A 723 21.81 8.43 0.15
N ALA A 724 21.62 7.26 0.79
CA ALA A 724 20.49 7.00 1.68
C ALA A 724 20.45 7.97 2.88
N VAL A 725 21.59 8.19 3.53
CA VAL A 725 21.72 9.08 4.70
C VAL A 725 21.37 10.53 4.34
N ARG A 726 21.76 11.01 3.15
CA ARG A 726 21.38 12.36 2.69
C ARG A 726 19.87 12.53 2.45
N ALA A 727 19.17 11.42 2.19
CA ALA A 727 17.73 11.39 1.96
C ALA A 727 16.94 10.87 3.19
N ASP A 728 17.59 10.73 4.34
CA ASP A 728 17.00 10.19 5.56
C ASP A 728 16.05 11.20 6.21
N GLU A 729 14.87 10.71 6.58
CA GLU A 729 13.81 11.46 7.25
C GLU A 729 13.41 10.79 8.58
N ALA A 730 13.99 9.62 8.91
CA ALA A 730 13.60 8.80 10.06
C ALA A 730 14.66 8.74 11.17
N TYR A 731 15.96 8.75 10.83
CA TYR A 731 17.12 8.75 11.76
C TYR A 731 17.28 7.54 12.70
N ASP A 732 16.21 6.78 12.92
CA ASP A 732 16.09 5.69 13.89
C ASP A 732 16.84 4.39 13.54
N LEU A 733 16.72 3.39 14.42
CA LEU A 733 17.38 2.09 14.27
C LEU A 733 16.68 1.20 13.23
N LEU A 734 15.36 1.31 13.10
CA LEU A 734 14.56 0.43 12.25
C LEU A 734 14.77 0.75 10.76
N ARG A 735 14.54 2.01 10.37
CA ARG A 735 14.50 2.51 8.99
C ARG A 735 15.52 3.61 8.72
N GLY A 736 15.95 4.33 9.76
CA GLY A 736 16.84 5.47 9.64
C GLY A 736 18.33 5.15 9.63
N SER A 737 19.14 6.21 9.62
CA SER A 737 20.60 6.15 9.50
C SER A 737 21.31 5.52 10.70
N ALA A 738 20.79 5.64 11.93
CA ALA A 738 21.38 4.97 13.09
C ALA A 738 21.48 3.44 12.89
N GLY A 739 20.50 2.84 12.21
CA GLY A 739 20.47 1.42 11.90
C GLY A 739 21.62 0.90 11.03
N ALA A 740 22.32 1.75 10.29
CA ALA A 740 23.45 1.36 9.44
C ALA A 740 24.81 1.34 10.17
N ILE A 741 24.94 2.02 11.33
CA ILE A 741 26.22 2.24 12.00
C ILE A 741 26.90 0.91 12.34
N VAL A 742 26.25 0.06 13.13
CA VAL A 742 26.85 -1.20 13.61
C VAL A 742 27.10 -2.19 12.46
N PRO A 743 26.18 -2.40 11.50
CA PRO A 743 26.46 -3.21 10.31
C PRO A 743 27.71 -2.77 9.53
N LEU A 744 27.94 -1.46 9.36
CA LEU A 744 29.13 -0.92 8.68
C LEU A 744 30.42 -1.15 9.48
N LEU A 745 30.36 -1.00 10.80
CA LEU A 745 31.50 -1.29 11.68
C LEU A 745 31.88 -2.78 11.61
N ARG A 746 30.90 -3.69 11.62
CA ARG A 746 31.14 -5.13 11.47
C ARG A 746 31.67 -5.50 10.09
N LEU A 747 31.22 -4.81 9.04
CA LEU A 747 31.78 -4.97 7.70
C LEU A 747 33.26 -4.58 7.69
N THR A 748 33.62 -3.44 8.30
CA THR A 748 35.02 -2.99 8.48
C THR A 748 35.87 -4.03 9.19
N GLU A 749 35.38 -4.59 10.31
CA GLU A 749 36.09 -5.63 11.07
C GLU A 749 36.27 -6.92 10.27
N THR A 750 35.33 -7.22 9.37
CA THR A 750 35.35 -8.44 8.57
C THR A 750 36.31 -8.34 7.38
N ASP A 751 36.42 -7.17 6.75
CA ASP A 751 37.13 -7.01 5.49
C ASP A 751 38.32 -6.06 5.50
N GLY A 752 38.49 -5.32 6.60
CA GLY A 752 39.58 -4.39 6.84
C GLY A 752 39.50 -3.07 6.05
N ASP A 753 38.41 -2.79 5.32
CA ASP A 753 38.27 -1.56 4.54
C ASP A 753 37.79 -0.41 5.44
N PRO A 754 38.64 0.60 5.73
CA PRO A 754 38.32 1.67 6.68
C PRO A 754 37.17 2.57 6.19
N ARG A 755 36.84 2.57 4.90
CA ARG A 755 35.79 3.44 4.32
C ARG A 755 34.42 3.19 4.95
N TRP A 756 34.15 1.97 5.41
CA TRP A 756 32.87 1.64 6.06
C TRP A 756 32.79 2.26 7.46
N ALA A 757 33.88 2.25 8.22
CA ALA A 757 33.96 2.94 9.50
C ALA A 757 33.91 4.46 9.34
N GLU A 758 34.55 5.02 8.31
CA GLU A 758 34.43 6.44 7.96
C GLU A 758 32.97 6.82 7.64
N THR A 759 32.26 5.97 6.90
CA THR A 759 30.83 6.14 6.60
C THR A 759 29.99 6.08 7.88
N ALA A 760 30.28 5.15 8.79
CA ALA A 760 29.61 5.07 10.09
C ALA A 760 29.83 6.33 10.93
N THR A 761 31.05 6.88 10.95
CA THR A 761 31.36 8.15 11.61
C THR A 761 30.62 9.33 10.98
N ALA A 762 30.51 9.38 9.65
CA ALA A 762 29.75 10.41 8.95
C ALA A 762 28.25 10.37 9.30
N ILE A 763 27.68 9.18 9.50
CA ILE A 763 26.33 9.01 10.03
C ILE A 763 26.20 9.63 11.43
N GLY A 764 27.18 9.40 12.32
CA GLY A 764 27.20 10.04 13.65
C GLY A 764 27.17 11.57 13.57
N GLY A 765 27.93 12.16 12.63
CA GLY A 765 27.90 13.60 12.35
C GLY A 765 26.54 14.08 11.83
N HIS A 766 25.90 13.30 10.94
CA HIS A 766 24.56 13.58 10.44
C HIS A 766 23.51 13.56 11.57
N LEU A 767 23.51 12.53 12.41
CA LEU A 767 22.61 12.42 13.56
C LEU A 767 22.83 13.53 14.58
N ARG A 768 24.07 13.99 14.78
CA ARG A 768 24.35 15.16 15.63
C ARG A 768 23.71 16.44 15.09
N ALA A 769 23.76 16.63 13.77
CA ALA A 769 23.19 17.81 13.12
C ALA A 769 21.66 17.85 13.16
N THR A 770 21.00 16.69 13.31
CA THR A 770 19.54 16.57 13.31
C THR A 770 18.94 16.36 14.71
N ALA A 771 19.79 16.16 15.72
CA ALA A 771 19.39 16.02 17.11
C ALA A 771 18.70 17.30 17.63
N ARG A 772 17.65 17.12 18.42
CA ARG A 772 16.91 18.19 19.08
C ARG A 772 17.07 18.07 20.59
N PRO A 773 17.28 19.18 21.32
CA PRO A 773 17.28 19.14 22.78
C PRO A 773 15.88 18.78 23.29
N ALA A 774 15.82 18.05 24.40
CA ALA A 774 14.57 17.76 25.08
C ALA A 774 14.10 18.99 25.87
N GLY A 775 12.79 19.26 25.85
CA GLY A 775 12.22 20.33 26.67
C GLY A 775 12.44 20.05 28.16
N GLY A 776 13.17 20.94 28.85
CA GLY A 776 13.45 20.81 30.29
C GLY A 776 14.84 20.29 30.65
N ASP A 777 15.58 19.69 29.71
CA ASP A 777 16.98 19.29 29.89
C ASP A 777 17.75 19.49 28.56
N PRO A 778 18.56 20.56 28.42
CA PRO A 778 19.29 20.86 27.18
C PRO A 778 20.37 19.82 26.86
N ASP A 779 20.66 18.98 27.84
CA ASP A 779 21.71 17.99 27.88
C ASP A 779 21.16 16.60 27.50
N ALA A 780 19.84 16.49 27.29
CA ALA A 780 19.13 15.33 26.76
C ALA A 780 18.68 15.60 25.32
N VAL A 781 18.78 14.60 24.43
CA VAL A 781 18.44 14.77 23.01
C VAL A 781 17.51 13.71 22.46
N TRP A 782 16.75 14.08 21.45
CA TRP A 782 15.83 13.23 20.71
C TRP A 782 15.86 13.56 19.20
N TRP A 783 15.24 12.71 18.38
CA TRP A 783 15.16 12.88 16.92
C TRP A 783 13.72 12.83 16.42
N PRO A 784 13.36 13.63 15.39
CA PRO A 784 12.07 13.52 14.72
C PRO A 784 11.82 12.11 14.20
N GLY A 785 10.56 11.66 14.25
CA GLY A 785 10.18 10.29 13.87
C GLY A 785 8.77 10.17 13.27
N PRO A 786 8.36 8.95 12.88
CA PRO A 786 7.24 8.72 11.95
C PRO A 786 5.82 8.81 12.55
N PHE A 787 5.66 9.13 13.84
CA PHE A 787 4.35 9.10 14.51
C PHE A 787 3.70 10.47 14.73
N GLY A 788 4.28 11.55 14.20
CA GLY A 788 3.80 12.91 14.47
C GLY A 788 3.88 13.29 15.97
N THR A 789 4.56 12.47 16.77
CA THR A 789 4.84 12.68 18.19
C THR A 789 6.28 13.08 18.35
N ASP A 790 6.51 14.17 19.07
CA ASP A 790 7.85 14.61 19.40
C ASP A 790 8.46 13.75 20.51
N ALA A 791 9.79 13.65 20.47
CA ALA A 791 10.62 13.05 21.51
C ALA A 791 10.22 11.59 21.82
N LEU A 792 10.51 10.67 20.90
CA LEU A 792 10.25 9.24 21.11
C LEU A 792 11.39 8.59 21.90
N GLY A 793 11.02 7.86 22.96
CA GLY A 793 11.87 6.84 23.60
C GLY A 793 11.76 5.46 22.93
N GLY A 794 12.46 4.47 23.48
CA GLY A 794 12.46 3.09 23.02
C GLY A 794 13.47 2.78 21.89
N LEU A 795 13.57 1.50 21.55
CA LEU A 795 14.66 0.94 20.73
C LEU A 795 14.44 1.05 19.22
N SER A 796 13.21 0.90 18.74
CA SER A 796 12.95 0.86 17.28
C SER A 796 13.05 2.25 16.64
N HIS A 797 12.23 3.18 17.12
CA HIS A 797 12.05 4.52 16.55
C HIS A 797 12.58 5.65 17.45
N GLY A 798 13.13 5.33 18.62
CA GLY A 798 13.41 6.30 19.67
C GLY A 798 14.87 6.41 20.08
N ALA A 799 15.09 7.25 21.10
CA ALA A 799 16.41 7.64 21.57
C ALA A 799 17.27 6.46 22.06
N THR A 800 16.69 5.42 22.67
CA THR A 800 17.45 4.24 23.12
C THR A 800 18.19 3.56 21.96
N GLY A 801 17.53 3.36 20.82
CA GLY A 801 18.15 2.67 19.69
C GLY A 801 19.20 3.50 18.99
N ILE A 802 18.92 4.80 18.82
CA ILE A 802 19.87 5.76 18.26
C ILE A 802 21.09 5.88 19.17
N GLY A 803 20.88 6.03 20.48
CA GLY A 803 21.93 6.07 21.50
C GLY A 803 22.77 4.79 21.52
N TRP A 804 22.14 3.61 21.41
CA TRP A 804 22.86 2.34 21.29
C TRP A 804 23.81 2.35 20.09
N ALA A 805 23.32 2.69 18.89
CA ALA A 805 24.13 2.71 17.68
C ALA A 805 25.29 3.71 17.79
N LEU A 806 25.02 4.94 18.26
CA LEU A 806 26.02 5.98 18.47
C LEU A 806 27.08 5.57 19.51
N SER A 807 26.72 4.76 20.50
CA SER A 807 27.64 4.31 21.55
C SER A 807 28.78 3.40 21.06
N HIS A 808 28.72 2.95 19.79
CA HIS A 808 29.79 2.23 19.11
C HIS A 808 30.81 3.16 18.42
N LEU A 809 30.48 4.45 18.28
CA LEU A 809 31.36 5.46 17.69
C LEU A 809 32.03 6.27 18.81
N ARG A 810 33.37 6.26 18.85
CA ARG A 810 34.14 6.95 19.91
C ARG A 810 33.82 8.44 20.00
N ASP A 811 33.68 9.11 18.85
CA ASP A 811 33.45 10.56 18.75
C ASP A 811 31.98 10.96 18.97
N CYS A 812 31.10 9.99 19.26
CA CYS A 812 29.68 10.22 19.55
C CYS A 812 29.28 9.74 20.95
N ALA A 813 30.25 9.48 21.85
CA ALA A 813 29.97 8.99 23.20
C ALA A 813 29.13 9.98 24.03
N ASP A 814 29.36 11.29 23.86
CA ASP A 814 28.57 12.36 24.46
C ASP A 814 27.13 12.38 23.93
N LEU A 815 26.95 12.25 22.60
CA LEU A 815 25.63 12.24 21.98
C LEU A 815 24.83 10.99 22.36
N ALA A 816 25.50 9.83 22.43
CA ALA A 816 24.90 8.60 22.94
C ALA A 816 24.46 8.77 24.40
N ALA A 817 25.29 9.37 25.25
CA ALA A 817 24.94 9.65 26.64
C ALA A 817 23.73 10.60 26.75
N ALA A 818 23.66 11.63 25.91
CA ALA A 818 22.52 12.56 25.85
C ALA A 818 21.23 11.85 25.40
N ALA A 819 21.30 10.90 24.48
CA ALA A 819 20.14 10.08 24.08
C ALA A 819 19.66 9.16 25.21
N PHE A 820 20.58 8.52 25.94
CA PHE A 820 20.22 7.70 27.10
C PHE A 820 19.69 8.52 28.27
N ARG A 821 20.18 9.76 28.44
CA ARG A 821 19.64 10.70 29.43
C ARG A 821 18.19 11.07 29.12
N TYR A 822 17.88 11.28 27.84
CA TYR A 822 16.49 11.48 27.41
C TYR A 822 15.63 10.26 27.76
N GLU A 823 16.07 9.04 27.44
CA GLU A 823 15.32 7.84 27.82
C GLU A 823 15.11 7.72 29.33
N GLU A 824 16.15 7.96 30.14
CA GLU A 824 16.05 7.89 31.60
C GLU A 824 15.08 8.96 32.15
N SER A 825 14.95 10.12 31.49
CA SER A 825 13.95 11.14 31.87
C SER A 825 12.50 10.64 31.72
N LEU A 826 12.26 9.62 30.90
CA LEU A 826 10.94 9.00 30.71
C LEU A 826 10.64 7.92 31.77
N TYR A 827 11.61 7.54 32.60
CA TYR A 827 11.38 6.60 33.69
C TYR A 827 10.67 7.29 34.86
N ASP A 828 9.46 6.82 35.19
CA ASP A 828 8.75 7.26 36.40
C ASP A 828 8.62 6.08 37.37
N PRO A 829 9.21 6.15 38.58
CA PRO A 829 9.11 5.07 39.56
C PRO A 829 7.69 4.82 40.08
N ARG A 830 6.74 5.72 39.80
CA ARG A 830 5.30 5.56 40.12
C ARG A 830 4.55 4.80 39.03
N LEU A 831 5.14 4.64 37.85
CA LEU A 831 4.62 3.83 36.75
C LEU A 831 5.29 2.45 36.74
N PRO A 832 4.70 1.46 36.05
CA PRO A 832 5.34 0.15 35.88
C PRO A 832 6.72 0.20 35.19
N GLY A 833 7.04 1.27 34.45
CA GLY A 833 8.28 1.40 33.67
C GLY A 833 8.43 2.79 33.05
N TRP A 834 8.82 2.83 31.78
CA TRP A 834 9.07 4.08 31.03
C TRP A 834 7.78 4.61 30.41
N LEU A 835 7.65 5.92 30.31
CA LEU A 835 6.53 6.59 29.68
C LEU A 835 6.51 6.35 28.16
N ASP A 836 5.43 5.77 27.65
CA ASP A 836 5.18 5.67 26.21
C ASP A 836 4.70 7.01 25.62
N MET A 837 5.63 7.74 25.01
CA MET A 837 5.38 9.06 24.39
C MET A 837 4.41 9.02 23.20
N ARG A 838 4.01 7.84 22.72
CA ARG A 838 2.92 7.72 21.73
C ARG A 838 1.54 7.95 22.36
N LYS A 839 1.45 7.88 23.70
CA LYS A 839 0.20 8.00 24.46
C LYS A 839 0.43 8.84 25.73
N PRO A 840 0.82 10.13 25.60
CA PRO A 840 1.19 10.96 26.75
C PRO A 840 0.04 11.10 27.76
N GLU A 841 -1.20 11.09 27.28
CA GLU A 841 -2.42 11.17 28.11
C GLU A 841 -2.73 9.89 28.90
N ARG A 842 -2.04 8.77 28.62
CA ARG A 842 -2.23 7.47 29.29
C ARG A 842 -0.87 6.89 29.70
N PRO A 843 -0.29 7.40 30.81
CA PRO A 843 1.04 7.01 31.25
C PRO A 843 1.14 5.50 31.49
N SER A 844 1.89 4.80 30.66
CA SER A 844 2.08 3.35 30.74
C SER A 844 3.39 2.93 30.06
N ASP A 845 3.96 1.81 30.50
CA ASP A 845 5.04 1.12 29.79
C ASP A 845 4.42 0.18 28.76
N ALA A 846 4.90 0.25 27.52
CA ALA A 846 4.42 -0.61 26.44
C ALA A 846 4.96 -2.05 26.53
N ALA A 847 5.95 -2.32 27.40
CA ALA A 847 6.52 -3.63 27.67
C ALA A 847 6.94 -4.41 26.41
N ALA A 848 7.48 -3.71 25.40
CA ALA A 848 7.81 -4.26 24.09
C ALA A 848 9.24 -3.91 23.65
N TRP A 849 9.79 -4.70 22.72
CA TRP A 849 11.11 -4.45 22.17
C TRP A 849 11.12 -3.14 21.37
N CYS A 850 10.08 -2.87 20.57
CA CYS A 850 10.04 -1.65 19.76
C CYS A 850 9.94 -0.37 20.61
N HIS A 851 9.07 -0.37 21.62
CA HIS A 851 8.80 0.75 22.52
C HIS A 851 8.62 0.22 23.95
N GLY A 852 9.43 0.70 24.89
CA GLY A 852 9.33 0.38 26.31
C GLY A 852 10.41 -0.56 26.85
N SER A 853 10.14 -1.10 28.04
CA SER A 853 11.10 -1.78 28.91
C SER A 853 11.88 -2.93 28.27
N VAL A 854 11.29 -3.72 27.35
CA VAL A 854 12.00 -4.84 26.73
C VAL A 854 13.18 -4.35 25.88
N GLY A 855 12.96 -3.38 24.99
CA GLY A 855 14.03 -2.84 24.14
C GLY A 855 15.11 -2.13 24.94
N ILE A 856 14.70 -1.34 25.94
CA ILE A 856 15.59 -0.65 26.88
C ILE A 856 16.45 -1.65 27.64
N GLY A 857 15.86 -2.74 28.12
CA GLY A 857 16.57 -3.82 28.79
C GLY A 857 17.57 -4.55 27.91
N ILE A 858 17.25 -4.80 26.63
CA ILE A 858 18.18 -5.42 25.67
C ILE A 858 19.42 -4.52 25.47
N VAL A 859 19.22 -3.21 25.31
CA VAL A 859 20.34 -2.26 25.21
C VAL A 859 21.11 -2.20 26.53
N ALA A 860 20.44 -2.13 27.67
CA ALA A 860 21.09 -2.10 28.98
C ALA A 860 21.96 -3.35 29.22
N ALA A 861 21.51 -4.52 28.78
CA ALA A 861 22.31 -5.75 28.86
C ALA A 861 23.56 -5.71 27.98
N ASP A 862 23.47 -5.17 26.76
CA ASP A 862 24.64 -4.99 25.89
C ASP A 862 25.63 -3.98 26.48
N ARG A 863 25.13 -2.82 26.96
CA ARG A 863 25.95 -1.79 27.60
C ARG A 863 26.59 -2.27 28.90
N TRP A 864 25.89 -3.06 29.70
CA TRP A 864 26.43 -3.68 30.91
C TRP A 864 27.61 -4.61 30.58
N ARG A 865 27.48 -5.47 29.56
CA ARG A 865 28.57 -6.36 29.13
C ARG A 865 29.80 -5.61 28.61
N ARG A 866 29.59 -4.42 28.04
CA ARG A 866 30.65 -3.56 27.47
C ARG A 866 31.15 -2.49 28.44
N ALA A 867 30.66 -2.46 29.68
CA ALA A 867 31.02 -1.43 30.64
C ALA A 867 32.52 -1.51 30.98
N CYS A 868 33.22 -0.40 30.78
CA CYS A 868 34.67 -0.29 30.98
C CYS A 868 35.04 0.01 32.44
N ASP A 869 34.08 0.47 33.23
CA ASP A 869 34.27 0.96 34.59
C ASP A 869 33.10 0.56 35.52
N PRO A 870 33.32 0.54 36.85
CA PRO A 870 32.31 0.12 37.82
C PRO A 870 31.07 1.02 37.88
N VAL A 871 31.18 2.31 37.55
CA VAL A 871 30.06 3.26 37.61
C VAL A 871 29.09 2.97 36.46
N ALA A 872 29.61 2.85 35.24
CA ALA A 872 28.84 2.44 34.08
C ALA A 872 28.22 1.04 34.30
N ALA A 873 28.98 0.08 34.83
CA ALA A 873 28.47 -1.26 35.11
C ALA A 873 27.30 -1.23 36.12
N THR A 874 27.42 -0.44 37.19
CA THR A 874 26.37 -0.30 38.21
C THR A 874 25.12 0.38 37.63
N HIS A 875 25.31 1.44 36.84
CA HIS A 875 24.20 2.15 36.18
C HIS A 875 23.41 1.21 35.27
N TRP A 876 24.08 0.53 34.33
CA TRP A 876 23.41 -0.35 33.36
C TRP A 876 22.81 -1.60 34.01
N ALA A 877 23.43 -2.12 35.08
CA ALA A 877 22.82 -3.18 35.89
C ALA A 877 21.51 -2.72 36.56
N GLY A 878 21.47 -1.47 37.02
CA GLY A 878 20.27 -0.83 37.55
C GLY A 878 19.16 -0.73 36.50
N VAL A 879 19.47 -0.17 35.32
CA VAL A 879 18.53 -0.06 34.20
C VAL A 879 18.00 -1.44 33.78
N LEU A 880 18.88 -2.43 33.62
CA LEU A 880 18.50 -3.79 33.25
C LEU A 880 17.55 -4.44 34.26
N ARG A 881 17.80 -4.27 35.57
CA ARG A 881 16.92 -4.78 36.63
C ARG A 881 15.52 -4.15 36.55
N ARG A 882 15.45 -2.83 36.38
CA ARG A 882 14.16 -2.11 36.27
C ARG A 882 13.41 -2.52 35.02
N ALA A 883 14.10 -2.61 33.88
CA ALA A 883 13.53 -3.08 32.62
C ALA A 883 12.96 -4.50 32.73
N ALA A 884 13.71 -5.43 33.34
CA ALA A 884 13.25 -6.81 33.53
C ALA A 884 12.03 -6.89 34.47
N ALA A 885 11.98 -6.05 35.52
CA ALA A 885 10.83 -5.95 36.41
C ALA A 885 9.60 -5.34 35.72
N ALA A 886 9.78 -4.28 34.92
CA ALA A 886 8.70 -3.63 34.17
C ALA A 886 8.09 -4.56 33.10
N ALA A 887 8.94 -5.33 32.41
CA ALA A 887 8.50 -6.23 31.36
C ALA A 887 7.72 -7.45 31.87
N TRP A 888 7.88 -7.83 33.16
CA TRP A 888 7.19 -8.97 33.74
C TRP A 888 6.07 -8.55 34.71
N PRO A 889 4.82 -9.06 34.55
CA PRO A 889 4.33 -9.96 33.51
C PRO A 889 3.76 -9.23 32.26
N ALA A 890 3.91 -7.91 32.18
CA ALA A 890 3.22 -7.06 31.20
C ALA A 890 3.50 -7.44 29.73
N GLY A 891 4.72 -7.87 29.41
CA GLY A 891 5.12 -8.31 28.08
C GLY A 891 4.73 -9.76 27.73
N MET A 892 3.84 -10.39 28.50
CA MET A 892 3.41 -11.79 28.30
C MET A 892 1.93 -11.90 27.89
N GLY A 893 1.58 -12.96 27.16
CA GLY A 893 0.20 -13.33 26.83
C GLY A 893 -0.42 -12.60 25.63
N ALA A 894 0.26 -11.67 24.97
CA ALA A 894 -0.30 -10.99 23.80
C ALA A 894 -0.16 -11.82 22.51
N ASN A 895 1.07 -12.25 22.21
CA ASN A 895 1.47 -13.04 21.04
C ASN A 895 2.90 -13.56 21.27
N HIS A 896 3.42 -14.42 20.40
CA HIS A 896 4.75 -15.01 20.59
C HIS A 896 5.88 -14.29 19.82
N THR A 897 5.66 -13.12 19.23
CA THR A 897 6.68 -12.45 18.40
C THR A 897 7.84 -11.87 19.20
N LEU A 898 8.89 -11.47 18.49
CA LEU A 898 10.08 -10.83 19.07
C LEU A 898 9.87 -9.33 19.37
N CYS A 899 9.18 -8.61 18.48
CA CYS A 899 9.06 -7.14 18.55
C CYS A 899 8.16 -6.66 19.71
N HIS A 900 7.06 -7.34 19.98
CA HIS A 900 6.11 -7.00 21.04
C HIS A 900 5.31 -8.24 21.48
N GLY A 901 6.03 -9.30 21.80
CA GLY A 901 5.48 -10.57 22.23
C GLY A 901 6.34 -11.27 23.26
N GLU A 902 5.89 -12.45 23.68
CA GLU A 902 6.47 -13.21 24.79
C GLU A 902 7.95 -13.55 24.57
N LEU A 903 8.38 -13.74 23.31
CA LEU A 903 9.76 -14.15 23.00
C LEU A 903 10.77 -13.00 23.13
N GLY A 904 10.35 -11.75 22.91
CA GLY A 904 11.17 -10.58 23.23
C GLY A 904 11.36 -10.43 24.75
N THR A 905 10.26 -10.53 25.49
CA THR A 905 10.26 -10.52 26.97
C THR A 905 11.08 -11.66 27.54
N TRP A 906 10.94 -12.86 26.97
CA TRP A 906 11.73 -14.04 27.32
C TRP A 906 13.23 -13.80 27.18
N GLU A 907 13.67 -13.16 26.09
CA GLU A 907 15.09 -12.89 25.87
C GLU A 907 15.65 -11.90 26.91
N LEU A 908 14.90 -10.85 27.23
CA LEU A 908 15.27 -9.93 28.30
C LEU A 908 15.38 -10.65 29.65
N LEU A 909 14.35 -11.39 30.05
CA LEU A 909 14.31 -12.07 31.35
C LEU A 909 15.43 -13.11 31.48
N ARG A 910 15.72 -13.87 30.41
CA ARG A 910 16.84 -14.80 30.39
C ARG A 910 18.18 -14.09 30.51
N THR A 911 18.35 -12.97 29.80
CA THR A 911 19.60 -12.20 29.85
C THR A 911 19.83 -11.58 31.22
N ALA A 912 18.81 -10.95 31.81
CA ALA A 912 18.87 -10.40 33.16
C ALA A 912 19.15 -11.50 34.20
N ARG A 913 18.57 -12.70 34.04
CA ARG A 913 18.82 -13.83 34.94
C ARG A 913 20.25 -14.33 34.88
N GLY A 914 20.80 -14.48 33.67
CA GLY A 914 22.19 -14.87 33.47
C GLY A 914 23.17 -13.89 34.13
N ALA A 915 22.78 -12.63 34.28
CA ALA A 915 23.53 -11.60 34.99
C ALA A 915 23.24 -11.52 36.50
N GLY A 916 22.28 -12.29 37.04
CA GLY A 916 21.85 -12.20 38.44
C GLY A 916 21.01 -10.95 38.75
N LEU A 917 20.37 -10.36 37.74
CA LEU A 917 19.66 -9.08 37.80
C LEU A 917 18.16 -9.17 37.50
N ALA A 918 17.62 -10.37 37.25
CA ALA A 918 16.20 -10.59 37.01
C ALA A 918 15.34 -10.53 38.30
N PRO A 919 14.02 -10.32 38.19
CA PRO A 919 13.07 -10.52 39.28
C PRO A 919 13.15 -11.94 39.88
N ALA A 920 12.70 -12.10 41.12
CA ALA A 920 12.77 -13.37 41.86
C ALA A 920 11.94 -14.51 41.21
N ASP A 921 10.82 -14.18 40.56
CA ASP A 921 9.94 -15.11 39.84
C ASP A 921 9.72 -14.65 38.39
N PRO A 922 9.58 -15.57 37.41
CA PRO A 922 9.55 -17.04 37.53
C PRO A 922 10.90 -17.73 37.25
N GLU A 923 11.05 -19.01 37.62
CA GLU A 923 12.20 -19.85 37.23
C GLU A 923 12.36 -19.98 35.69
N LEU A 924 13.56 -20.32 35.18
CA LEU A 924 13.85 -20.29 33.73
C LEU A 924 13.08 -21.42 33.05
N ALA A 925 13.12 -22.60 33.65
CA ALA A 925 12.35 -23.75 33.21
C ALA A 925 10.84 -23.47 33.25
N ALA A 926 10.35 -22.71 34.24
CA ALA A 926 8.93 -22.33 34.31
C ALA A 926 8.54 -21.34 33.20
N LEU A 927 9.44 -20.42 32.85
CA LEU A 927 9.24 -19.47 31.74
C LEU A 927 9.24 -20.20 30.38
N ASP A 928 10.22 -21.09 30.14
CA ASP A 928 10.30 -21.94 28.95
C ASP A 928 9.03 -22.79 28.83
N ALA A 929 8.67 -23.49 29.92
CA ALA A 929 7.47 -24.31 29.98
C ALA A 929 6.20 -23.53 29.64
N ARG A 930 6.07 -22.30 30.13
CA ARG A 930 4.91 -21.44 29.84
C ARG A 930 4.82 -21.12 28.35
N VAL A 931 5.91 -20.64 27.76
CA VAL A 931 5.94 -20.24 26.34
C VAL A 931 5.65 -21.44 25.44
N LEU A 932 6.34 -22.57 25.67
CA LEU A 932 6.15 -23.78 24.86
C LEU A 932 4.72 -24.34 25.00
N THR A 933 4.17 -24.34 26.21
CA THR A 933 2.78 -24.79 26.43
C THR A 933 1.77 -23.86 25.77
N GLY A 934 2.02 -22.54 25.75
CA GLY A 934 1.21 -21.57 25.04
C GLY A 934 1.16 -21.85 23.55
N MET A 935 2.32 -22.06 22.92
CA MET A 935 2.40 -22.40 21.50
C MET A 935 1.72 -23.73 21.16
N GLU A 936 1.83 -24.76 22.01
CA GLU A 936 1.13 -26.03 21.80
C GLU A 936 -0.41 -25.91 21.88
N GLN A 937 -0.92 -24.98 22.70
CA GLN A 937 -2.36 -24.80 22.89
C GLN A 937 -2.99 -23.87 21.85
N PHE A 938 -2.25 -22.85 21.42
CA PHE A 938 -2.78 -21.77 20.59
C PHE A 938 -2.14 -21.68 19.21
N GLY A 939 -1.13 -22.52 18.92
CA GLY A 939 -0.25 -22.37 17.77
C GLY A 939 0.79 -21.27 17.97
N ALA A 940 1.72 -21.17 17.02
CA ALA A 940 2.70 -20.09 16.94
C ALA A 940 2.04 -18.77 16.50
N VAL A 941 1.40 -18.08 17.44
CA VAL A 941 0.68 -16.81 17.17
C VAL A 941 1.63 -15.63 16.89
N ALA A 942 1.51 -15.03 15.70
CA ALA A 942 2.25 -13.85 15.29
C ALA A 942 1.36 -12.59 15.24
N GLY A 943 1.67 -11.58 16.08
CA GLY A 943 0.92 -10.34 16.19
C GLY A 943 -0.34 -10.44 17.06
N PRO A 944 -0.97 -9.30 17.40
CA PRO A 944 -2.14 -9.25 18.29
C PRO A 944 -3.39 -9.91 17.67
N ASN A 945 -3.41 -10.03 16.34
CA ASN A 945 -4.52 -10.57 15.56
C ASN A 945 -4.14 -11.96 15.05
N ARG A 946 -4.68 -12.96 15.74
CA ARG A 946 -4.23 -14.36 15.72
C ARG A 946 -4.35 -15.06 14.35
N ASP A 947 -5.11 -14.47 13.42
CA ASP A 947 -5.50 -15.10 12.15
C ASP A 947 -4.68 -14.63 10.93
N ALA A 948 -3.79 -13.63 11.08
CA ALA A 948 -2.93 -13.18 9.98
C ALA A 948 -1.64 -14.00 9.90
N PHE A 949 -1.40 -14.64 8.76
CA PHE A 949 -0.11 -15.28 8.47
C PHE A 949 1.01 -14.22 8.34
N ARG A 950 2.08 -14.37 9.15
CA ARG A 950 3.24 -13.48 9.15
C ARG A 950 4.53 -14.30 9.16
N PRO A 951 5.27 -14.40 8.05
CA PRO A 951 6.46 -15.24 7.96
C PRO A 951 7.75 -14.56 8.45
N GLY A 952 7.78 -13.23 8.52
CA GLY A 952 8.98 -12.44 8.81
C GLY A 952 9.63 -12.68 10.18
N LEU A 953 10.79 -12.08 10.41
CA LEU A 953 11.61 -12.33 11.59
C LEU A 953 11.05 -11.64 12.85
N LEU A 954 10.87 -10.32 12.87
CA LEU A 954 10.58 -9.61 14.14
C LEU A 954 9.11 -9.72 14.56
N LEU A 955 8.20 -9.86 13.60
CA LEU A 955 6.75 -9.85 13.80
C LEU A 955 6.07 -11.17 13.40
N GLY A 956 6.85 -12.20 13.08
CA GLY A 956 6.34 -13.41 12.44
C GLY A 956 6.93 -14.71 12.95
N LEU A 957 6.55 -15.78 12.26
CA LEU A 957 7.02 -17.15 12.48
C LEU A 957 8.54 -17.26 12.38
N GLY A 958 9.18 -16.43 11.55
CA GLY A 958 10.63 -16.33 11.43
C GLY A 958 11.34 -16.19 12.78
N GLY A 959 10.92 -15.20 13.57
CA GLY A 959 11.50 -14.94 14.88
C GLY A 959 11.11 -15.96 15.93
N ILE A 960 9.89 -16.49 15.83
CA ILE A 960 9.43 -17.57 16.71
C ILE A 960 10.34 -18.79 16.55
N GLY A 961 10.56 -19.23 15.31
CA GLY A 961 11.50 -20.30 14.99
C GLY A 961 12.91 -19.99 15.47
N TYR A 962 13.40 -18.78 15.23
CA TYR A 962 14.77 -18.38 15.60
C TYR A 962 14.96 -18.39 17.13
N GLN A 963 13.95 -17.96 17.89
CA GLN A 963 14.03 -17.96 19.34
C GLN A 963 13.93 -19.37 19.94
N LEU A 964 13.10 -20.24 19.35
CA LEU A 964 13.05 -21.65 19.73
C LEU A 964 14.41 -22.33 19.51
N LEU A 965 15.21 -21.92 18.53
CA LEU A 965 16.59 -22.38 18.40
C LEU A 965 17.50 -21.85 19.52
N ARG A 966 17.43 -20.53 19.80
CA ARG A 966 18.22 -19.86 20.86
C ARG A 966 17.92 -20.34 22.28
N MET A 967 16.72 -20.89 22.52
CA MET A 967 16.34 -21.47 23.80
C MET A 967 17.30 -22.57 24.25
N HIS A 968 17.91 -23.30 23.32
CA HIS A 968 18.88 -24.33 23.68
C HIS A 968 20.12 -23.71 24.38
N PRO A 969 20.53 -24.17 25.58
CA PRO A 969 21.61 -23.55 26.36
C PRO A 969 22.97 -23.41 25.65
N ARG A 970 23.26 -24.33 24.72
CA ARG A 970 24.51 -24.34 23.91
C ARG A 970 24.37 -23.73 22.51
N SER A 971 23.27 -23.04 22.20
CA SER A 971 23.10 -22.38 20.91
C SER A 971 24.09 -21.19 20.77
N PRO A 972 24.93 -21.14 19.71
CA PRO A 972 25.88 -20.05 19.49
C PRO A 972 25.27 -18.87 18.71
N LEU A 973 23.99 -18.97 18.31
CA LEU A 973 23.31 -17.96 17.52
C LEU A 973 23.38 -16.60 18.24
N PRO A 974 23.60 -15.48 17.54
CA PRO A 974 23.52 -14.14 18.13
C PRO A 974 22.06 -13.72 18.35
N SER A 975 21.85 -12.71 19.21
CA SER A 975 20.54 -12.07 19.32
C SER A 975 20.24 -11.33 18.02
N VAL A 976 19.00 -11.42 17.54
CA VAL A 976 18.51 -10.63 16.40
C VAL A 976 17.72 -9.40 16.86
N LEU A 977 17.70 -9.12 18.17
CA LEU A 977 17.05 -7.93 18.75
C LEU A 977 17.96 -6.68 18.70
N LEU A 978 19.20 -6.83 18.23
CA LEU A 978 20.08 -5.73 17.83
C LEU A 978 20.62 -6.05 16.42
N PRO A 979 20.80 -5.07 15.52
CA PRO A 979 21.37 -5.27 14.19
C PRO A 979 22.90 -5.46 14.27
N ASP A 980 23.32 -6.47 15.01
CA ASP A 980 24.71 -6.88 15.21
C ASP A 980 24.82 -8.40 14.89
N PRO A 981 25.46 -8.80 13.79
CA PRO A 981 25.69 -10.20 13.44
C PRO A 981 26.64 -10.91 14.43
N GLY A 982 27.19 -10.16 15.40
CA GLY A 982 28.24 -10.58 16.32
C GLY A 982 29.64 -10.24 15.79
N PRO A 983 30.68 -10.42 16.62
CA PRO A 983 32.05 -10.26 16.15
C PRO A 983 32.34 -11.27 15.01
N PRO A 984 33.24 -10.93 14.07
CA PRO A 984 33.69 -11.88 13.06
C PRO A 984 34.26 -13.14 13.74
N ASP A 985 33.97 -14.33 13.19
CA ASP A 985 34.61 -15.55 13.67
C ASP A 985 36.13 -15.32 13.60
N PRO A 986 36.90 -15.65 14.67
CA PRO A 986 38.35 -15.60 14.58
C PRO A 986 38.74 -16.49 13.41
N ILE A 987 39.36 -15.89 12.39
CA ILE A 987 39.81 -16.55 11.18
C ILE A 987 40.50 -17.85 11.61
N ARG A 988 39.87 -18.98 11.28
CA ARG A 988 40.37 -20.32 11.63
C ARG A 988 41.74 -20.58 11.01
#